data_AF-R9T481-F1
#
_entry.id   AF-R9T481-F1
#
_cell.length_a   1.000
_cell.length_b   1.000
_cell.length_c   1.000
_cell.angle_alpha   90.00
_cell.angle_beta   90.00
_cell.angle_gamma   90.00
#
_symmetry.space_group_name_H-M   'P 1'
#
loop_
_entity.id
_entity.type
_entity.pdbx_description
1 polymer ?
#
loop_
_entity_poly.entity_id
_entity_poly.type
_entity_poly.pdbx_seq_one_letter_code
_entity_poly.pdbx_strand_id
1 'polypeptide(L)'
;MNKIYRLIAACAVLIAALTLLVPLGEIESDDCYDDNLSDNLPVLSANEDQNVIDWNNCPIKLSYSFNETDWTEIPFKYEGYASISYSIHEDALDLSGMGKNDIIYMKAEPIDGFSAVSNEPAFLIENFEVSWWHTSSEDVTLNYTAFVELQNDEWWSWDVPISTLGECGRYDYLSIGFSINGTKCQCNLYNDLDDQRIIFLSLNSKQSIQSELDALVGTYICDKQTIQIYKDGGIYVKRILGEVTGGHPATGKIGDMYYILGETGIKETLVTVGYTVNAYFSINNNSGGVVSLTAVDDYTYSSTNSVSEEISKDSVFERESTGISINGLEYPDLQTAINYASDGDIINLDVGTYNLDKYITIDKNITLKGIIGETKEASSVITGFQGSSDTSLVVNIRIESSATLDSIWIDIDSNAIGANGDNCNGMRGAIDLGNSVNAKVMNCKFTKSTPTSDADQSTAVYAGSGSLIEHNYFDGWINAIYSEIATNSETTTIYSNIFKNNNYAIHIATMPNYKITGNDISNGSVSISGNNVEFKNNILNGVTFKVYSLSMTISDNAFLYSSEIINKKPTVGLIDVSGNYWGGTPEISGNLKLSNWYNLYDPVNSSFSELVSETIIGTIYVDSSVETSGNGSKSAPFNTISKAIEVVNSGQTISVLPGTYNETISISEGLRDVTLLGVNSDNNPLDNSWDASGTILTNGISIETHGTHENPNPTIVDGLTIKGFDFKNKGFVIVGWWENGSISNITIENNRFTDIDDGNNAAIHFNTSSQMAVDNITIIYNLIENIGSYGNSPSGISISSAKGTVIIEGNWIKNTYHNSIQVFNQSSGKLIIQNNHLENWDYDQANGGRAFRFDYIDIDEIKIYLNSFQKVELDGDDLGSTYLKITHSNTHISASGNYWNGTNPTVDTFPILSECESTIEINSWYTQYDPESNTLSGLEPDIPGVVPDVPDTPTFPDVPDVPVTPEVPVPDENGNIDIEIPKSDIDKIVDDAVSSGSESVTITDVSDIEDVSSVTIGKENLQEILDKIVADDSISEAVVKLPEGSVSIGKDVLSSILETTEESSITIKVSDAKDELNEKQKEAIGDRPVYDITMLK
;
A
#
# COMPACT_ATOMS: atom_id res chain seq x y z
N MET A 1 -26.81 9.58 49.17
CA MET A 1 -26.86 8.11 49.15
C MET A 1 -28.24 7.57 48.73
N ASN A 2 -28.88 8.14 47.69
CA ASN A 2 -30.18 7.64 47.18
C ASN A 2 -30.47 8.02 45.70
N LYS A 3 -29.41 8.13 44.88
CA LYS A 3 -29.53 8.34 43.42
C LYS A 3 -28.85 7.25 42.57
N ILE A 4 -27.98 6.42 43.16
CA ILE A 4 -27.28 5.32 42.46
C ILE A 4 -28.18 4.08 42.26
N TYR A 5 -29.18 3.86 43.11
CA TYR A 5 -30.07 2.69 43.00
C TYR A 5 -31.15 2.77 41.91
N ARG A 6 -31.37 3.93 41.28
CA ARG A 6 -32.37 4.07 40.20
C ARG A 6 -31.81 3.82 38.79
N LEU A 7 -30.49 3.92 38.61
CA LEU A 7 -29.86 3.65 37.31
C LEU A 7 -29.63 2.14 37.10
N ILE A 8 -29.31 1.41 38.17
CA ILE A 8 -29.10 -0.06 38.14
C ILE A 8 -30.42 -0.83 37.91
N ALA A 9 -31.55 -0.28 38.34
CA ALA A 9 -32.87 -0.90 38.13
C ALA A 9 -33.41 -0.74 36.70
N ALA A 10 -32.93 0.24 35.93
CA ALA A 10 -33.34 0.46 34.54
C ALA A 10 -32.59 -0.46 33.56
N CYS A 11 -31.30 -0.73 33.82
CA CYS A 11 -30.49 -1.63 32.98
C CYS A 11 -30.85 -3.12 33.16
N ALA A 12 -31.35 -3.52 34.34
CA ALA A 12 -31.75 -4.91 34.60
C ALA A 12 -33.06 -5.32 33.91
N VAL A 13 -33.89 -4.36 33.48
CA VAL A 13 -35.16 -4.64 32.77
C VAL A 13 -34.95 -4.75 31.25
N LEU A 14 -33.89 -4.11 30.71
CA LEU A 14 -33.58 -4.17 29.28
C LEU A 14 -32.85 -5.49 28.90
N ILE A 15 -32.05 -6.04 29.81
CA ILE A 15 -31.30 -7.30 29.60
C ILE A 15 -32.19 -8.54 29.78
N ALA A 16 -33.30 -8.43 30.53
CA ALA A 16 -34.24 -9.53 30.71
C ALA A 16 -35.27 -9.69 29.55
N ALA A 17 -35.29 -8.76 28.59
CA ALA A 17 -36.21 -8.79 27.45
C ALA A 17 -35.60 -9.42 26.18
N LEU A 18 -34.29 -9.70 26.15
CA LEU A 18 -33.55 -10.11 24.96
C LEU A 18 -33.12 -11.59 24.93
N THR A 19 -33.55 -12.43 25.89
CA THR A 19 -33.06 -13.82 26.00
C THR A 19 -34.15 -14.90 26.14
N LEU A 20 -35.35 -14.71 25.58
CA LEU A 20 -36.39 -15.77 25.60
C LEU A 20 -37.19 -15.81 24.29
N LEU A 21 -36.82 -16.75 23.40
CA LEU A 21 -37.68 -17.70 22.65
C LEU A 21 -37.25 -17.90 21.18
N VAL A 22 -36.43 -18.92 20.92
CA VAL A 22 -36.66 -19.89 19.83
C VAL A 22 -36.05 -21.25 20.26
N PRO A 23 -36.84 -22.34 20.33
CA PRO A 23 -36.31 -23.69 20.24
C PRO A 23 -36.47 -24.27 18.82
N LEU A 24 -35.50 -25.10 18.46
CA LEU A 24 -35.41 -25.95 17.27
C LEU A 24 -36.62 -26.87 17.07
N GLY A 25 -36.94 -27.21 15.81
CA GLY A 25 -37.82 -28.33 15.47
C GLY A 25 -38.11 -28.47 13.98
N GLU A 26 -37.61 -29.57 13.40
CA GLU A 26 -37.70 -30.04 12.01
C GLU A 26 -39.13 -30.40 11.51
N ILE A 27 -39.19 -30.68 10.19
CA ILE A 27 -40.05 -31.64 9.43
C ILE A 27 -40.98 -31.03 8.36
N GLU A 28 -40.85 -31.64 7.18
CA GLU A 28 -41.46 -31.45 5.87
C GLU A 28 -42.99 -31.63 5.73
N SER A 29 -43.44 -31.25 4.52
CA SER A 29 -44.38 -31.92 3.60
C SER A 29 -45.85 -31.46 3.53
N ASP A 30 -46.16 -30.93 2.34
CA ASP A 30 -47.28 -31.23 1.45
C ASP A 30 -48.75 -30.86 1.75
N ASP A 31 -49.35 -30.38 0.66
CA ASP A 31 -50.73 -30.61 0.19
C ASP A 31 -51.90 -29.78 0.77
N CYS A 32 -52.34 -28.76 0.03
CA CYS A 32 -53.49 -28.87 -0.90
C CYS A 32 -54.10 -27.51 -1.30
N TYR A 33 -54.35 -27.40 -2.60
CA TYR A 33 -55.27 -26.49 -3.29
C TYR A 33 -56.67 -26.40 -2.64
N ASP A 34 -57.26 -25.20 -2.64
CA ASP A 34 -58.59 -25.02 -3.25
C ASP A 34 -58.78 -23.58 -3.75
N ASP A 35 -59.41 -23.49 -4.92
CA ASP A 35 -59.55 -22.33 -5.79
C ASP A 35 -60.68 -21.38 -5.38
N ASN A 36 -60.57 -20.17 -5.94
CA ASN A 36 -61.63 -19.19 -6.24
C ASN A 36 -61.98 -18.17 -5.15
N LEU A 37 -61.42 -16.98 -5.29
CA LEU A 37 -62.21 -15.77 -5.56
C LEU A 37 -61.30 -14.67 -6.12
N SER A 38 -61.63 -14.25 -7.35
CA SER A 38 -61.05 -13.14 -8.08
C SER A 38 -61.37 -11.81 -7.39
N ASP A 39 -60.35 -11.04 -7.03
CA ASP A 39 -60.40 -9.59 -7.04
C ASP A 39 -59.01 -9.03 -7.40
N ASN A 40 -58.99 -8.24 -8.47
CA ASN A 40 -57.83 -7.79 -9.21
C ASN A 40 -57.13 -6.61 -8.52
N LEU A 41 -56.19 -6.91 -7.62
CA LEU A 41 -55.10 -5.98 -7.26
C LEU A 41 -53.78 -6.77 -7.29
N PRO A 42 -52.74 -6.34 -8.02
CA PRO A 42 -51.44 -7.01 -8.01
C PRO A 42 -50.80 -6.79 -6.64
N VAL A 43 -50.78 -7.85 -5.82
CA VAL A 43 -49.96 -7.93 -4.62
C VAL A 43 -48.61 -8.52 -5.06
N LEU A 44 -47.54 -7.75 -4.89
CA LEU A 44 -46.15 -8.22 -4.95
C LEU A 44 -45.93 -9.24 -3.81
N SER A 45 -46.12 -10.52 -4.10
CA SER A 45 -45.77 -11.62 -3.22
C SER A 45 -44.25 -11.78 -3.15
N ALA A 46 -43.72 -11.81 -1.93
CA ALA A 46 -42.32 -12.10 -1.64
C ALA A 46 -41.90 -13.45 -2.25
N ASN A 47 -41.16 -13.38 -3.35
CA ASN A 47 -40.29 -14.43 -3.88
C ASN A 47 -39.01 -13.72 -4.29
N GLU A 48 -37.92 -13.95 -3.57
CA GLU A 48 -36.65 -13.21 -3.69
C GLU A 48 -35.86 -13.48 -5.00
N ASP A 49 -36.43 -14.24 -5.95
CA ASP A 49 -35.75 -14.60 -7.21
C ASP A 49 -36.44 -14.10 -8.49
N GLN A 50 -37.36 -13.14 -8.41
CA GLN A 50 -37.89 -12.47 -9.62
C GLN A 50 -38.03 -10.94 -9.47
N ASN A 51 -36.91 -10.23 -9.56
CA ASN A 51 -36.88 -8.80 -9.95
C ASN A 51 -37.14 -8.63 -11.46
N VAL A 52 -38.24 -9.20 -11.97
CA VAL A 52 -38.67 -8.96 -13.35
C VAL A 52 -39.92 -8.10 -13.30
N ILE A 53 -39.72 -6.79 -13.33
CA ILE A 53 -40.79 -5.83 -13.66
C ILE A 53 -41.34 -6.27 -15.03
N ASP A 54 -42.65 -6.49 -15.14
CA ASP A 54 -43.30 -6.76 -16.43
C ASP A 54 -43.34 -5.47 -17.26
N TRP A 55 -42.23 -5.18 -17.94
CA TRP A 55 -42.02 -3.98 -18.74
C TRP A 55 -42.93 -3.87 -19.98
N ASN A 56 -43.77 -4.88 -20.25
CA ASN A 56 -44.82 -4.76 -21.27
C ASN A 56 -45.88 -3.73 -20.88
N ASN A 57 -46.00 -3.38 -19.58
CA ASN A 57 -46.79 -2.27 -19.08
C ASN A 57 -45.86 -1.26 -18.40
N CYS A 58 -45.39 -0.26 -19.15
CA CYS A 58 -44.59 0.83 -18.58
C CYS A 58 -45.33 1.45 -17.37
N PRO A 59 -44.76 1.53 -16.17
CA PRO A 59 -45.47 2.02 -14.98
C PRO A 59 -45.75 3.53 -15.03
N ILE A 60 -45.26 4.22 -16.06
CA ILE A 60 -45.34 5.67 -16.24
C ILE A 60 -45.99 5.99 -17.60
N LYS A 61 -46.94 6.92 -17.56
CA LYS A 61 -47.55 7.59 -18.70
C LYS A 61 -46.85 8.94 -18.95
N LEU A 62 -46.40 9.17 -20.18
CA LEU A 62 -45.79 10.44 -20.59
C LEU A 62 -46.77 11.23 -21.46
N SER A 63 -46.87 12.53 -21.22
CA SER A 63 -47.73 13.45 -21.98
C SER A 63 -47.01 14.76 -22.25
N TYR A 64 -47.43 15.48 -23.30
CA TYR A 64 -46.94 16.83 -23.60
C TYR A 64 -48.08 17.81 -23.84
N SER A 65 -47.80 19.10 -23.67
CA SER A 65 -48.72 20.21 -23.93
C SER A 65 -47.95 21.43 -24.44
N PHE A 66 -48.58 22.22 -25.31
CA PHE A 66 -47.99 23.49 -25.78
C PHE A 66 -48.54 24.71 -25.01
N ASN A 67 -49.53 24.51 -24.15
CA ASN A 67 -50.21 25.57 -23.41
C ASN A 67 -50.43 25.22 -21.93
N GLU A 68 -49.81 24.14 -21.45
CA GLU A 68 -49.88 23.61 -20.07
C GLU A 68 -51.27 23.09 -19.64
N THR A 69 -52.31 23.25 -20.48
CA THR A 69 -53.70 22.88 -20.14
C THR A 69 -54.23 21.70 -20.95
N ASP A 70 -53.84 21.58 -22.21
CA ASP A 70 -54.29 20.51 -23.11
C ASP A 70 -53.17 19.48 -23.27
N TRP A 71 -53.25 18.38 -22.53
CA TRP A 71 -52.22 17.34 -22.50
C TRP A 71 -52.53 16.21 -23.49
N THR A 72 -51.55 15.89 -24.34
CA THR A 72 -51.59 14.78 -25.30
C THR A 72 -50.66 13.69 -24.83
N GLU A 73 -51.18 12.47 -24.67
CA GLU A 73 -50.40 11.29 -24.28
C GLU A 73 -49.48 10.84 -25.42
N ILE A 74 -48.25 10.46 -25.08
CA ILE A 74 -47.26 9.92 -26.02
C ILE A 74 -47.42 8.40 -26.04
N PRO A 75 -47.88 7.79 -27.16
CA PRO A 75 -48.05 6.35 -27.24
C PRO A 75 -46.69 5.64 -27.40
N PHE A 76 -46.37 4.72 -26.49
CA PHE A 76 -45.20 3.85 -26.58
C PHE A 76 -45.53 2.50 -27.19
N LYS A 77 -44.66 1.99 -28.07
CA LYS A 77 -44.71 0.61 -28.55
C LYS A 77 -43.45 -0.13 -28.12
N TYR A 78 -43.62 -1.27 -27.46
CA TYR A 78 -42.52 -2.12 -27.02
C TYR A 78 -42.01 -2.98 -28.17
N GLU A 79 -40.72 -2.89 -28.49
CA GLU A 79 -40.05 -3.72 -29.50
C GLU A 79 -38.98 -4.58 -28.80
N GLY A 80 -39.37 -5.80 -28.42
CA GLY A 80 -38.67 -6.65 -27.44
C GLY A 80 -37.29 -7.20 -27.83
N TYR A 81 -36.26 -6.36 -27.78
CA TYR A 81 -34.86 -6.80 -27.72
C TYR A 81 -34.22 -6.44 -26.37
N ALA A 82 -33.10 -7.08 -26.03
CA ALA A 82 -32.48 -7.17 -24.70
C ALA A 82 -32.03 -5.85 -24.03
N SER A 83 -32.40 -4.70 -24.59
CA SER A 83 -32.34 -3.37 -24.01
C SER A 83 -33.74 -2.77 -24.16
N ILE A 84 -34.38 -2.35 -23.07
CA ILE A 84 -35.74 -1.79 -23.10
C ILE A 84 -35.71 -0.51 -23.94
N SER A 85 -36.23 -0.58 -25.16
CA SER A 85 -36.39 0.54 -26.07
C SER A 85 -37.84 0.66 -26.51
N TYR A 86 -38.44 1.84 -26.30
CA TYR A 86 -39.76 2.16 -26.82
C TYR A 86 -39.64 3.09 -28.02
N SER A 87 -40.44 2.88 -29.06
CA SER A 87 -40.53 3.77 -30.22
C SER A 87 -41.85 4.57 -30.17
N ILE A 88 -41.77 5.83 -30.58
CA ILE A 88 -42.92 6.73 -30.69
C ILE A 88 -43.44 6.67 -32.14
N HIS A 89 -44.76 6.62 -32.34
CA HIS A 89 -45.36 6.59 -33.68
C HIS A 89 -45.12 7.92 -34.43
N GLU A 90 -44.96 7.86 -35.74
CA GLU A 90 -44.57 8.97 -36.65
C GLU A 90 -45.49 10.21 -36.57
N ASP A 91 -46.68 10.08 -35.99
CA ASP A 91 -47.70 11.13 -35.89
C ASP A 91 -47.75 11.80 -34.51
N ALA A 92 -46.88 11.43 -33.57
CA ALA A 92 -47.07 11.78 -32.16
C ALA A 92 -46.71 13.23 -31.80
N LEU A 93 -45.87 13.93 -32.58
CA LEU A 93 -45.49 15.32 -32.32
C LEU A 93 -45.40 16.13 -33.63
N ASP A 94 -46.39 16.98 -33.91
CA ASP A 94 -46.33 17.96 -35.00
C ASP A 94 -45.88 19.32 -34.44
N LEU A 95 -44.61 19.66 -34.68
CA LEU A 95 -44.00 20.93 -34.25
C LEU A 95 -44.05 22.02 -35.32
N SER A 96 -44.71 21.78 -36.46
CA SER A 96 -44.61 22.64 -37.65
C SER A 96 -45.23 24.04 -37.50
N GLY A 97 -45.83 24.35 -36.35
CA GLY A 97 -46.47 25.64 -36.04
C GLY A 97 -45.83 26.45 -34.90
N MET A 98 -44.75 25.97 -34.26
CA MET A 98 -44.17 26.62 -33.08
C MET A 98 -43.00 27.56 -33.41
N GLY A 99 -42.93 28.69 -32.72
CA GLY A 99 -41.84 29.66 -32.81
C GLY A 99 -40.74 29.40 -31.78
N LYS A 100 -39.55 29.95 -32.01
CA LYS A 100 -38.35 29.78 -31.16
C LYS A 100 -38.51 30.15 -29.67
N ASN A 101 -39.55 30.91 -29.32
CA ASN A 101 -39.80 31.33 -27.94
C ASN A 101 -40.92 30.53 -27.27
N ASP A 102 -41.52 29.58 -27.98
CA ASP A 102 -42.57 28.74 -27.42
C ASP A 102 -41.96 27.64 -26.54
N ILE A 103 -42.73 27.17 -25.57
CA ILE A 103 -42.32 26.16 -24.58
C ILE A 103 -43.19 24.92 -24.79
N ILE A 104 -42.56 23.76 -24.79
CA ILE A 104 -43.26 22.47 -24.70
C ILE A 104 -43.23 22.05 -23.24
N TYR A 105 -44.41 21.90 -22.66
CA TYR A 105 -44.58 21.35 -21.31
C TYR A 105 -44.66 19.84 -21.44
N MET A 106 -43.89 19.11 -20.64
CA MET A 106 -43.93 17.66 -20.60
C MET A 106 -44.25 17.20 -19.18
N LYS A 107 -44.95 16.07 -19.06
CA LYS A 107 -45.36 15.49 -17.78
C LYS A 107 -45.25 13.98 -17.78
N ALA A 108 -44.79 13.42 -16.67
CA ALA A 108 -44.78 11.99 -16.36
C ALA A 108 -45.73 11.70 -15.19
N GLU A 109 -46.58 10.68 -15.33
CA GLU A 109 -47.54 10.25 -14.31
C GLU A 109 -47.50 8.73 -14.11
N PRO A 110 -47.60 8.20 -12.88
CA PRO A 110 -47.79 6.77 -12.69
C PRO A 110 -49.15 6.32 -13.24
N ILE A 111 -49.21 5.09 -13.79
CA ILE A 111 -50.48 4.50 -14.24
C ILE A 111 -51.30 3.99 -13.04
N ASP A 112 -52.63 4.15 -13.09
CA ASP A 112 -53.58 3.68 -12.07
C ASP A 112 -53.28 2.24 -11.61
N GLY A 113 -52.97 2.08 -10.31
CA GLY A 113 -52.58 0.80 -9.69
C GLY A 113 -51.18 0.82 -9.05
N PHE A 114 -50.35 1.81 -9.38
CA PHE A 114 -49.09 2.12 -8.70
C PHE A 114 -49.29 3.42 -7.89
N SER A 115 -49.36 3.35 -6.55
CA SER A 115 -49.51 4.55 -5.71
C SER A 115 -48.17 4.94 -5.06
N ALA A 116 -47.92 6.25 -4.93
CA ALA A 116 -46.74 6.82 -4.27
C ALA A 116 -46.76 6.71 -2.72
N VAL A 117 -47.61 5.84 -2.13
CA VAL A 117 -47.79 5.78 -0.67
C VAL A 117 -47.43 4.39 -0.13
N SER A 118 -46.13 4.22 0.11
CA SER A 118 -45.52 3.21 0.96
C SER A 118 -44.18 3.78 1.44
N ASN A 119 -43.84 3.67 2.72
CA ASN A 119 -42.71 4.35 3.38
C ASN A 119 -41.30 3.88 2.94
N GLU A 120 -41.19 3.16 1.82
CA GLU A 120 -39.96 2.99 1.06
C GLU A 120 -40.30 3.18 -0.43
N PRO A 121 -39.62 4.09 -1.16
CA PRO A 121 -39.98 4.39 -2.55
C PRO A 121 -39.65 3.18 -3.43
N ALA A 122 -40.67 2.57 -4.03
CA ALA A 122 -40.47 1.43 -4.93
C ALA A 122 -39.79 1.82 -6.27
N PHE A 123 -39.74 3.11 -6.62
CA PHE A 123 -39.10 3.61 -7.85
C PHE A 123 -38.47 4.99 -7.63
N LEU A 124 -37.15 5.08 -7.79
CA LEU A 124 -36.40 6.34 -7.89
C LEU A 124 -36.01 6.55 -9.36
N ILE A 125 -36.51 7.62 -9.98
CA ILE A 125 -36.01 8.07 -11.29
C ILE A 125 -34.77 8.90 -11.01
N GLU A 126 -33.60 8.30 -11.19
CA GLU A 126 -32.31 8.92 -10.86
C GLU A 126 -31.88 9.92 -11.92
N ASN A 127 -32.24 9.68 -13.18
CA ASN A 127 -31.88 10.51 -14.33
C ASN A 127 -32.96 10.47 -15.41
N PHE A 128 -33.23 11.62 -16.04
CA PHE A 128 -34.08 11.76 -17.22
C PHE A 128 -33.37 12.65 -18.25
N GLU A 129 -33.19 12.14 -19.46
CA GLU A 129 -32.43 12.73 -20.55
C GLU A 129 -33.33 12.91 -21.78
N VAL A 130 -33.25 14.08 -22.40
CA VAL A 130 -33.90 14.34 -23.69
C VAL A 130 -32.81 14.77 -24.66
N SER A 131 -32.62 14.01 -25.73
CA SER A 131 -31.62 14.27 -26.76
C SER A 131 -32.26 14.32 -28.15
N TRP A 132 -31.64 15.02 -29.09
CA TRP A 132 -32.13 15.14 -30.47
C TRP A 132 -31.05 14.70 -31.45
N TRP A 133 -31.47 14.03 -32.52
CA TRP A 133 -30.57 13.60 -33.60
C TRP A 133 -30.87 14.40 -34.86
N HIS A 134 -29.88 15.16 -35.33
CA HIS A 134 -29.95 15.94 -36.57
C HIS A 134 -29.24 15.17 -37.68
N THR A 135 -29.94 14.77 -38.74
CA THR A 135 -29.32 14.09 -39.89
C THR A 135 -28.70 15.11 -40.86
N SER A 136 -27.62 15.74 -40.43
CA SER A 136 -26.67 16.42 -41.32
C SER A 136 -25.27 15.88 -41.02
N SER A 137 -24.42 15.72 -42.05
CA SER A 137 -23.27 14.79 -42.12
C SER A 137 -22.07 15.02 -41.17
N GLU A 138 -22.25 15.69 -40.05
CA GLU A 138 -21.25 15.80 -38.98
C GLU A 138 -21.97 15.55 -37.65
N ASP A 139 -21.76 14.37 -37.06
CA ASP A 139 -22.40 13.92 -35.82
C ASP A 139 -22.06 14.87 -34.66
N VAL A 140 -22.94 15.82 -34.38
CA VAL A 140 -22.92 16.62 -33.16
C VAL A 140 -24.04 16.12 -32.26
N THR A 141 -23.68 15.31 -31.26
CA THR A 141 -24.58 14.94 -30.17
C THR A 141 -24.59 16.07 -29.13
N LEU A 142 -25.71 16.79 -29.03
CA LEU A 142 -25.94 17.77 -27.96
C LEU A 142 -26.77 17.11 -26.85
N ASN A 143 -26.11 16.74 -25.75
CA ASN A 143 -26.76 16.21 -24.56
C ASN A 143 -27.17 17.36 -23.64
N TYR A 144 -28.47 17.49 -23.38
CA TYR A 144 -28.99 18.40 -22.36
C TYR A 144 -29.53 17.58 -21.19
N THR A 145 -28.88 17.72 -20.03
CA THR A 145 -29.34 17.13 -18.77
C THR A 145 -30.14 18.20 -18.01
N ALA A 146 -31.43 17.98 -17.81
CA ALA A 146 -32.27 18.82 -16.96
C ALA A 146 -32.51 18.12 -15.63
N PHE A 147 -32.16 18.76 -14.52
CA PHE A 147 -32.46 18.26 -13.17
C PHE A 147 -33.90 18.63 -12.81
N VAL A 148 -34.73 17.62 -12.50
CA VAL A 148 -36.13 17.84 -12.10
C VAL A 148 -36.19 18.11 -10.60
N GLU A 149 -36.70 19.27 -10.21
CA GLU A 149 -37.03 19.58 -8.83
C GLU A 149 -38.44 19.05 -8.51
N LEU A 150 -38.57 18.30 -7.41
CA LEU A 150 -39.81 17.60 -7.03
C LEU A 150 -40.93 18.62 -6.74
N GLN A 151 -41.97 18.67 -7.58
CA GLN A 151 -43.19 19.43 -7.32
C GLN A 151 -44.37 18.51 -6.95
N ASN A 152 -44.41 18.10 -5.68
CA ASN A 152 -45.52 17.39 -5.01
C ASN A 152 -45.81 15.94 -5.48
N ASP A 153 -46.35 15.15 -4.55
CA ASP A 153 -46.37 13.67 -4.51
C ASP A 153 -47.20 12.94 -5.60
N GLU A 154 -47.52 13.54 -6.75
CA GLU A 154 -48.44 12.92 -7.73
C GLU A 154 -47.96 12.94 -9.21
N TRP A 155 -47.07 13.84 -9.64
CA TRP A 155 -46.56 13.87 -11.03
C TRP A 155 -45.28 14.70 -11.18
N TRP A 156 -44.52 14.47 -12.25
CA TRP A 156 -43.33 15.25 -12.59
C TRP A 156 -43.57 16.06 -13.87
N SER A 157 -43.26 17.36 -13.88
CA SER A 157 -43.32 18.20 -15.09
C SER A 157 -42.06 19.00 -15.34
N TRP A 158 -41.84 19.35 -16.60
CA TRP A 158 -40.75 20.22 -16.99
C TRP A 158 -41.10 21.04 -18.24
N ASP A 159 -40.48 22.20 -18.32
CA ASP A 159 -40.61 23.17 -19.41
C ASP A 159 -39.40 23.01 -20.34
N VAL A 160 -39.65 22.72 -21.61
CA VAL A 160 -38.60 22.65 -22.63
C VAL A 160 -38.73 23.86 -23.55
N PRO A 161 -37.90 24.91 -23.38
CA PRO A 161 -37.95 26.07 -24.26
C PRO A 161 -37.39 25.69 -25.63
N ILE A 162 -38.15 25.93 -26.71
CA ILE A 162 -37.70 25.58 -28.08
C ILE A 162 -36.42 26.35 -28.46
N SER A 163 -36.18 27.51 -27.85
CA SER A 163 -34.93 28.27 -28.03
C SER A 163 -33.65 27.50 -27.67
N THR A 164 -33.75 26.51 -26.78
CA THR A 164 -32.61 25.64 -26.42
C THR A 164 -32.30 24.58 -27.49
N LEU A 165 -33.19 24.40 -28.47
CA LEU A 165 -33.17 23.31 -29.45
C LEU A 165 -32.60 23.70 -30.83
N GLY A 166 -32.33 24.99 -31.10
CA GLY A 166 -31.94 25.46 -32.43
C GLY A 166 -33.13 25.53 -33.43
N GLU A 167 -32.90 26.04 -34.64
CA GLU A 167 -33.97 26.09 -35.67
C GLU A 167 -34.28 24.67 -36.18
N CYS A 168 -35.46 24.13 -35.86
CA CYS A 168 -35.83 22.76 -36.21
C CYS A 168 -35.88 22.56 -37.74
N GLY A 169 -35.12 21.56 -38.21
CA GLY A 169 -35.22 21.04 -39.56
C GLY A 169 -36.40 20.06 -39.69
N ARG A 170 -36.86 19.82 -40.92
CA ARG A 170 -38.00 18.91 -41.19
C ARG A 170 -37.70 17.41 -40.91
N TYR A 171 -36.53 17.07 -40.35
CA TYR A 171 -35.97 15.71 -40.24
C TYR A 171 -35.25 15.44 -38.90
N ASP A 172 -35.65 16.12 -37.82
CA ASP A 172 -35.03 15.96 -36.50
C ASP A 172 -35.76 14.91 -35.67
N TYR A 173 -35.02 14.00 -35.03
CA TYR A 173 -35.60 12.93 -34.21
C TYR A 173 -35.41 13.21 -32.72
N LEU A 174 -36.44 12.97 -31.93
CA LEU A 174 -36.43 13.05 -30.46
C LEU A 174 -36.04 11.69 -29.87
N SER A 175 -35.06 11.67 -28.97
CA SER A 175 -34.70 10.53 -28.14
C SER A 175 -34.89 10.91 -26.66
N ILE A 176 -35.46 10.01 -25.88
CA ILE A 176 -35.68 10.21 -24.44
C ILE A 176 -35.07 9.01 -23.72
N GLY A 177 -34.15 9.27 -22.81
CA GLY A 177 -33.55 8.28 -21.91
C GLY A 177 -33.95 8.53 -20.47
N PHE A 178 -34.07 7.48 -19.67
CA PHE A 178 -34.24 7.63 -18.22
C PHE A 178 -33.71 6.41 -17.47
N SER A 179 -33.36 6.59 -16.19
CA SER A 179 -32.92 5.48 -15.32
C SER A 179 -33.81 5.35 -14.10
N ILE A 180 -34.24 4.12 -13.82
CA ILE A 180 -35.06 3.78 -12.66
C ILE A 180 -34.30 2.74 -11.82
N ASN A 181 -34.01 3.05 -10.55
CA ASN A 181 -33.26 2.17 -9.62
C ASN A 181 -31.99 1.56 -10.25
N GLY A 182 -31.12 2.40 -10.84
CA GLY A 182 -29.88 1.97 -11.50
C GLY A 182 -30.00 1.28 -12.87
N THR A 183 -31.21 1.01 -13.39
CA THR A 183 -31.40 0.43 -14.73
C THR A 183 -31.67 1.52 -15.77
N LYS A 184 -30.89 1.57 -16.86
CA LYS A 184 -31.04 2.56 -17.95
C LYS A 184 -32.01 2.07 -19.03
N CYS A 185 -32.97 2.92 -19.40
CA CYS A 185 -33.90 2.73 -20.52
C CYS A 185 -33.69 3.85 -21.57
N GLN A 186 -33.70 3.52 -22.86
CA GLN A 186 -33.47 4.48 -23.94
C GLN A 186 -34.46 4.29 -25.09
N CYS A 187 -35.16 5.35 -25.48
CA CYS A 187 -36.16 5.35 -26.56
C CYS A 187 -35.65 6.13 -27.77
N ASN A 188 -35.62 5.50 -28.95
CA ASN A 188 -35.11 6.10 -30.20
C ASN A 188 -36.18 6.07 -31.31
N LEU A 189 -36.21 7.10 -32.16
CA LEU A 189 -37.07 7.24 -33.33
C LEU A 189 -36.24 7.00 -34.61
N TYR A 190 -36.64 6.05 -35.47
CA TYR A 190 -36.03 5.81 -36.79
C TYR A 190 -37.05 6.04 -37.90
N ASN A 191 -36.61 6.59 -39.04
CA ASN A 191 -37.41 6.64 -40.27
C ASN A 191 -36.59 6.15 -41.47
N ASP A 192 -37.06 5.10 -42.14
CA ASP A 192 -36.46 4.48 -43.32
C ASP A 192 -37.00 5.16 -44.59
N LEU A 193 -36.23 6.04 -45.27
CA LEU A 193 -36.44 6.31 -46.69
C LEU A 193 -35.16 6.74 -47.44
N ASP A 194 -34.86 5.98 -48.50
CA ASP A 194 -33.93 6.28 -49.60
C ASP A 194 -34.21 7.63 -50.30
N ASP A 195 -33.14 8.32 -50.74
CA ASP A 195 -32.87 8.70 -52.14
C ASP A 195 -32.18 10.09 -52.31
N GLN A 196 -31.24 10.15 -53.26
CA GLN A 196 -30.34 11.27 -53.56
C GLN A 196 -31.03 12.47 -54.27
N ARG A 197 -30.57 13.72 -54.04
CA ARG A 197 -30.04 14.67 -55.08
C ARG A 197 -29.83 16.12 -54.60
N ILE A 198 -28.73 16.69 -55.11
CA ILE A 198 -28.30 18.10 -55.10
C ILE A 198 -29.25 18.99 -55.95
N ILE A 199 -29.61 20.19 -55.46
CA ILE A 199 -29.94 21.37 -56.29
C ILE A 199 -29.41 22.65 -55.63
N PHE A 200 -28.45 23.32 -56.28
CA PHE A 200 -28.18 24.75 -56.07
C PHE A 200 -29.26 25.58 -56.76
N LEU A 201 -29.92 26.49 -56.03
CA LEU A 201 -30.70 27.58 -56.62
C LEU A 201 -30.34 28.91 -55.97
N SER A 202 -29.92 29.84 -56.83
CA SER A 202 -29.62 31.24 -56.54
C SER A 202 -30.87 32.01 -56.16
N LEU A 203 -30.77 33.02 -55.28
CA LEU A 203 -31.76 34.11 -55.25
C LEU A 203 -31.13 35.48 -54.97
N ASN A 204 -31.14 36.30 -56.02
CA ASN A 204 -31.32 37.75 -55.93
C ASN A 204 -32.62 38.07 -55.20
N SER A 205 -32.59 38.80 -54.07
CA SER A 205 -33.68 39.73 -53.73
C SER A 205 -33.22 40.80 -52.73
N LYS A 206 -33.71 42.03 -52.92
CA LYS A 206 -33.50 43.18 -52.03
C LYS A 206 -34.24 42.96 -50.70
N GLN A 207 -33.51 42.66 -49.62
CA GLN A 207 -33.99 42.89 -48.25
C GLN A 207 -33.25 44.08 -47.63
N SER A 208 -33.84 44.69 -46.59
CA SER A 208 -33.34 45.95 -46.03
C SER A 208 -32.07 45.73 -45.22
N ILE A 209 -31.10 46.64 -45.32
CA ILE A 209 -29.80 46.60 -44.63
C ILE A 209 -29.93 46.32 -43.11
N GLN A 210 -31.04 46.73 -42.48
CA GLN A 210 -31.27 46.52 -41.05
C GLN A 210 -31.60 45.06 -40.70
N SER A 211 -32.31 44.32 -41.57
CA SER A 211 -32.59 42.89 -41.36
C SER A 211 -31.37 42.02 -41.64
N GLU A 212 -30.45 42.47 -42.50
CA GLU A 212 -29.16 41.80 -42.71
C GLU A 212 -28.20 42.02 -41.53
N LEU A 213 -28.24 43.19 -40.87
CA LEU A 213 -27.44 43.48 -39.67
C LEU A 213 -27.96 42.79 -38.40
N ASP A 214 -29.28 42.67 -38.23
CA ASP A 214 -29.84 41.90 -37.10
C ASP A 214 -29.69 40.39 -37.30
N ALA A 215 -29.50 39.90 -38.54
CA ALA A 215 -29.12 38.51 -38.84
C ALA A 215 -27.62 38.22 -38.59
N LEU A 216 -26.80 39.25 -38.40
CA LEU A 216 -25.40 39.16 -37.99
C LEU A 216 -25.21 39.07 -36.46
N VAL A 217 -26.29 39.16 -35.68
CA VAL A 217 -26.28 38.97 -34.22
C VAL A 217 -26.38 37.48 -33.93
N GLY A 218 -25.31 36.92 -33.37
CA GLY A 218 -25.18 35.49 -33.17
C GLY A 218 -23.77 35.11 -32.75
N THR A 219 -23.60 33.83 -32.42
CA THR A 219 -22.31 33.23 -32.10
C THR A 219 -21.80 32.50 -33.34
N TYR A 220 -20.62 32.87 -33.82
CA TYR A 220 -19.97 32.32 -35.00
C TYR A 220 -18.73 31.54 -34.57
N ILE A 221 -18.58 30.31 -35.06
CA ILE A 221 -17.41 29.47 -34.81
C ILE A 221 -16.59 29.46 -36.10
N CYS A 222 -15.33 29.86 -36.04
CA CYS A 222 -14.40 29.81 -37.17
C CYS A 222 -13.11 29.13 -36.71
N ASP A 223 -12.80 27.97 -37.30
CA ASP A 223 -11.55 27.19 -37.22
C ASP A 223 -10.65 27.46 -35.99
N LYS A 224 -11.23 27.35 -34.79
CA LYS A 224 -10.63 27.47 -33.43
C LYS A 224 -10.88 28.76 -32.62
N GLN A 225 -11.82 29.64 -33.00
CA GLN A 225 -12.30 30.72 -32.14
C GLN A 225 -13.81 30.92 -32.25
N THR A 226 -14.44 31.27 -31.12
CA THR A 226 -15.86 31.63 -31.07
C THR A 226 -16.00 33.14 -31.02
N ILE A 227 -16.77 33.73 -31.92
CA ILE A 227 -17.02 35.18 -31.99
C ILE A 227 -18.52 35.40 -31.77
N GLN A 228 -18.88 36.15 -30.74
CA GLN A 228 -20.26 36.49 -30.46
C GLN A 228 -20.51 37.97 -30.78
N ILE A 229 -21.49 38.25 -31.63
CA ILE A 229 -21.94 39.61 -31.94
C ILE A 229 -23.31 39.78 -31.29
N TYR A 230 -23.46 40.74 -30.39
CA TYR A 230 -24.75 41.03 -29.75
C TYR A 230 -25.02 42.53 -29.71
N LYS A 231 -26.28 42.89 -29.42
CA LYS A 231 -26.76 44.27 -29.46
C LYS A 231 -27.01 44.75 -28.03
N ASP A 232 -26.31 45.79 -27.61
CA ASP A 232 -26.52 46.45 -26.32
C ASP A 232 -26.78 47.94 -26.53
N GLY A 233 -27.89 48.44 -25.99
CA GLY A 233 -28.26 49.86 -26.07
C GLY A 233 -28.36 50.46 -27.48
N GLY A 234 -28.60 49.66 -28.53
CA GLY A 234 -28.67 50.11 -29.92
C GLY A 234 -27.33 50.12 -30.68
N ILE A 235 -26.27 49.60 -30.06
CA ILE A 235 -24.92 49.47 -30.62
C ILE A 235 -24.60 47.97 -30.75
N TYR A 236 -23.94 47.57 -31.84
CA TYR A 236 -23.49 46.19 -32.04
C TYR A 236 -22.11 46.00 -31.40
N VAL A 237 -21.99 45.04 -30.48
CA VAL A 237 -20.80 44.75 -29.68
C VAL A 237 -20.24 43.39 -30.12
N LYS A 238 -18.92 43.31 -30.32
CA LYS A 238 -18.20 42.07 -30.66
C LYS A 238 -17.48 41.54 -29.42
N ARG A 239 -17.75 40.28 -29.08
CA ARG A 239 -17.10 39.48 -28.03
C ARG A 239 -16.36 38.31 -28.69
N ILE A 240 -15.15 37.99 -28.23
CA ILE A 240 -14.45 36.75 -28.62
C ILE A 240 -14.51 35.83 -27.40
N LEU A 241 -14.90 34.58 -27.61
CA LEU A 241 -15.06 33.53 -26.61
C LEU A 241 -14.09 32.39 -26.97
N GLY A 242 -13.32 31.92 -25.99
CA GLY A 242 -12.45 30.74 -26.12
C GLY A 242 -11.01 30.98 -25.66
N GLU A 243 -10.48 30.05 -24.87
CA GLU A 243 -9.05 29.93 -24.58
C GLU A 243 -8.29 29.44 -25.81
N VAL A 244 -7.12 30.04 -26.07
CA VAL A 244 -6.15 29.54 -27.04
C VAL A 244 -5.09 28.77 -26.26
N THR A 245 -5.10 27.45 -26.37
CA THR A 245 -3.97 26.63 -25.93
C THR A 245 -2.74 26.94 -26.80
N GLY A 246 -1.62 27.32 -26.17
CA GLY A 246 -0.30 27.35 -26.82
C GLY A 246 0.41 28.70 -27.01
N GLY A 247 0.15 29.73 -26.21
CA GLY A 247 1.12 30.83 -25.97
C GLY A 247 1.55 31.71 -27.16
N HIS A 248 0.89 31.65 -28.32
CA HIS A 248 1.19 32.54 -29.45
C HIS A 248 0.20 33.72 -29.51
N PRO A 249 0.66 34.96 -29.75
CA PRO A 249 -0.23 36.12 -29.88
C PRO A 249 -1.14 35.98 -31.10
N ALA A 250 -2.45 36.09 -30.89
CA ALA A 250 -3.40 36.18 -31.99
C ALA A 250 -3.29 37.58 -32.65
N THR A 251 -2.55 37.70 -33.74
CA THR A 251 -2.59 38.92 -34.57
C THR A 251 -3.78 38.89 -35.50
N GLY A 252 -4.90 39.52 -35.11
CA GLY A 252 -6.00 39.84 -36.01
C GLY A 252 -5.81 41.23 -36.61
N LYS A 253 -5.54 41.34 -37.92
CA LYS A 253 -5.80 42.59 -38.63
C LYS A 253 -7.31 42.75 -38.75
N ILE A 254 -7.85 43.93 -38.40
CA ILE A 254 -9.19 44.32 -38.81
C ILE A 254 -9.11 44.65 -40.31
N GLY A 255 -9.12 43.60 -41.13
CA GLY A 255 -9.27 43.68 -42.58
C GLY A 255 -10.74 43.47 -42.92
N ASP A 256 -11.32 44.49 -43.55
CA ASP A 256 -12.55 44.45 -44.34
C ASP A 256 -13.89 44.22 -43.61
N MET A 257 -14.32 45.23 -42.84
CA MET A 257 -15.74 45.63 -42.87
C MET A 257 -15.84 47.11 -43.26
N TYR A 258 -16.28 47.35 -44.49
CA TYR A 258 -16.57 48.68 -45.00
C TYR A 258 -17.81 49.24 -44.29
N TYR A 259 -17.64 50.29 -43.49
CA TYR A 259 -18.73 51.21 -43.15
C TYR A 259 -18.72 52.38 -44.15
N ILE A 260 -19.79 52.51 -44.94
CA ILE A 260 -20.08 53.75 -45.68
C ILE A 260 -20.94 54.63 -44.77
N LEU A 261 -20.36 55.64 -44.14
CA LEU A 261 -21.05 56.90 -43.89
C LEU A 261 -20.09 58.06 -44.20
N GLY A 262 -20.61 59.04 -44.95
CA GLY A 262 -19.82 60.04 -45.67
C GLY A 262 -19.05 61.06 -44.82
N GLU A 263 -18.10 61.69 -45.50
CA GLU A 263 -17.48 63.01 -45.25
C GLU A 263 -17.19 63.39 -43.80
N THR A 264 -16.28 62.68 -43.14
CA THR A 264 -15.09 63.23 -42.45
C THR A 264 -14.25 62.06 -41.94
N GLY A 265 -12.94 62.11 -42.22
CA GLY A 265 -12.08 60.93 -42.27
C GLY A 265 -11.98 60.09 -40.99
N ILE A 266 -11.85 58.78 -41.18
CA ILE A 266 -11.61 57.78 -40.15
C ILE A 266 -10.20 57.98 -39.57
N LYS A 267 -10.11 58.06 -38.24
CA LYS A 267 -8.85 57.92 -37.49
C LYS A 267 -8.76 56.49 -36.98
N GLU A 268 -7.83 55.72 -37.51
CA GLU A 268 -7.51 54.38 -36.99
C GLU A 268 -6.73 54.51 -35.68
N THR A 269 -7.18 53.82 -34.63
CA THR A 269 -6.38 53.57 -33.43
C THR A 269 -6.14 52.07 -33.32
N LEU A 270 -4.89 51.67 -33.51
CA LEU A 270 -4.43 50.31 -33.26
C LEU A 270 -4.31 50.10 -31.74
N VAL A 271 -5.03 49.12 -31.19
CA VAL A 271 -4.86 48.64 -29.81
C VAL A 271 -4.35 47.20 -29.89
N THR A 272 -3.15 46.98 -29.39
CA THR A 272 -2.55 45.64 -29.30
C THR A 272 -2.76 45.16 -27.87
N VAL A 273 -3.54 44.09 -27.69
CA VAL A 273 -3.74 43.46 -26.38
C VAL A 273 -2.97 42.14 -26.40
N GLY A 274 -1.94 42.03 -25.57
CA GLY A 274 -1.23 40.79 -25.34
C GLY A 274 -1.96 39.95 -24.31
N TYR A 275 -2.40 38.75 -24.72
CA TYR A 275 -2.96 37.67 -23.92
C TYR A 275 -4.46 37.71 -23.55
N THR A 276 -4.96 36.51 -23.24
CA THR A 276 -6.33 36.10 -22.97
C THR A 276 -6.81 36.63 -21.62
N VAL A 277 -7.49 37.78 -21.62
CA VAL A 277 -8.14 38.31 -20.42
C VAL A 277 -9.65 38.33 -20.65
N ASN A 278 -10.42 37.67 -19.78
CA ASN A 278 -11.86 37.92 -19.66
C ASN A 278 -12.03 39.27 -18.94
N ALA A 279 -12.01 40.37 -19.71
CA ALA A 279 -12.14 41.71 -19.16
C ALA A 279 -13.23 42.52 -19.87
N TYR A 280 -13.93 43.37 -19.12
CA TYR A 280 -14.79 44.41 -19.67
C TYR A 280 -13.96 45.61 -20.13
N PHE A 281 -14.19 46.07 -21.37
CA PHE A 281 -13.66 47.32 -21.89
C PHE A 281 -14.76 48.38 -21.89
N SER A 282 -14.54 49.50 -21.19
CA SER A 282 -15.37 50.69 -21.34
C SER A 282 -14.58 51.82 -22.00
N ILE A 283 -15.15 52.37 -23.08
CA ILE A 283 -14.65 53.58 -23.74
C ILE A 283 -15.72 54.65 -23.59
N ASN A 284 -15.38 55.74 -22.92
CA ASN A 284 -16.27 56.89 -22.82
C ASN A 284 -16.18 57.71 -24.12
N ASN A 285 -17.32 58.13 -24.68
CA ASN A 285 -17.41 58.92 -25.93
C ASN A 285 -16.67 60.27 -25.88
N ASN A 286 -16.19 60.72 -24.71
CA ASN A 286 -15.62 62.05 -24.50
C ASN A 286 -14.11 62.08 -24.17
N SER A 287 -13.43 60.94 -24.07
CA SER A 287 -11.99 60.89 -23.82
C SER A 287 -11.31 59.93 -24.80
N GLY A 288 -10.24 60.37 -25.46
CA GLY A 288 -9.51 59.59 -26.45
C GLY A 288 -8.68 58.43 -25.89
N GLY A 289 -9.15 57.74 -24.85
CA GLY A 289 -8.46 56.65 -24.16
C GLY A 289 -9.43 55.72 -23.41
N VAL A 290 -9.00 54.46 -23.23
CA VAL A 290 -9.67 53.41 -22.44
C VAL A 290 -9.56 53.78 -20.96
N VAL A 291 -10.68 53.88 -20.24
CA VAL A 291 -10.72 54.43 -18.87
C VAL A 291 -10.73 53.33 -17.79
N SER A 292 -11.15 52.10 -18.10
CA SER A 292 -11.10 51.00 -17.11
C SER A 292 -11.04 49.62 -17.77
N LEU A 293 -10.18 48.76 -17.21
CA LEU A 293 -10.21 47.31 -17.41
C LEU A 293 -10.75 46.69 -16.12
N THR A 294 -11.82 45.89 -16.21
CA THR A 294 -12.34 45.15 -15.06
C THR A 294 -12.31 43.67 -15.41
N ALA A 295 -11.56 42.86 -14.66
CA ALA A 295 -11.56 41.40 -14.78
C ALA A 295 -12.95 40.84 -14.43
N VAL A 296 -13.35 39.78 -15.12
CA VAL A 296 -14.65 39.11 -14.92
C VAL A 296 -14.52 37.85 -14.04
N ASP A 297 -13.30 37.47 -13.70
CA ASP A 297 -12.93 36.33 -12.88
C ASP A 297 -12.23 36.77 -11.57
N ASP A 298 -12.13 35.87 -10.59
CA ASP A 298 -11.56 36.15 -9.26
C ASP A 298 -10.02 36.25 -9.25
N TYR A 299 -9.39 36.40 -10.43
CA TYR A 299 -7.93 36.48 -10.56
C TYR A 299 -7.42 37.92 -10.40
N THR A 300 -6.22 38.03 -9.82
CA THR A 300 -5.50 39.31 -9.73
C THR A 300 -4.60 39.46 -10.95
N TYR A 301 -4.64 40.63 -11.58
CA TYR A 301 -3.82 40.95 -12.75
C TYR A 301 -2.96 42.17 -12.40
N SER A 302 -1.64 42.03 -12.47
CA SER A 302 -0.71 43.14 -12.24
C SER A 302 -0.31 43.82 -13.55
N SER A 303 -0.07 45.14 -13.50
CA SER A 303 0.47 45.91 -14.62
C SER A 303 1.90 46.33 -14.32
N THR A 304 2.78 46.29 -15.33
CA THR A 304 4.19 46.67 -15.19
C THR A 304 4.43 48.19 -15.10
N ASN A 305 3.37 49.02 -15.21
CA ASN A 305 3.46 50.48 -15.15
C ASN A 305 2.27 51.09 -14.37
N SER A 306 2.34 51.04 -13.04
CA SER A 306 1.29 51.53 -12.14
C SER A 306 1.38 53.05 -11.88
N VAL A 307 1.33 53.90 -12.91
CA VAL A 307 1.37 55.38 -12.72
C VAL A 307 0.48 56.18 -13.69
N SER A 308 -0.80 55.82 -13.86
CA SER A 308 -1.88 56.77 -14.22
C SER A 308 -3.23 56.06 -14.30
N GLU A 309 -4.32 56.79 -14.08
CA GLU A 309 -5.72 56.40 -14.39
C GLU A 309 -5.98 56.16 -15.90
N GLU A 310 -4.92 56.04 -16.70
CA GLU A 310 -4.93 55.72 -18.13
C GLU A 310 -4.01 54.52 -18.38
N ILE A 311 -4.56 53.45 -18.98
CA ILE A 311 -3.81 52.26 -19.38
C ILE A 311 -3.03 52.62 -20.64
N SER A 312 -1.70 52.63 -20.57
CA SER A 312 -0.84 52.87 -21.73
C SER A 312 -1.07 51.83 -22.81
N LYS A 313 -1.15 52.28 -24.06
CA LYS A 313 -1.01 51.41 -25.23
C LYS A 313 0.30 50.61 -25.08
N ASP A 314 0.20 49.29 -25.17
CA ASP A 314 1.28 48.29 -24.94
C ASP A 314 1.48 47.81 -23.48
N SER A 315 0.51 48.06 -22.59
CA SER A 315 0.51 47.42 -21.26
C SER A 315 0.20 45.92 -21.37
N VAL A 316 1.09 45.07 -20.87
CA VAL A 316 0.89 43.61 -20.77
C VAL A 316 0.37 43.30 -19.37
N PHE A 317 -0.73 42.56 -19.30
CA PHE A 317 -1.27 42.01 -18.07
C PHE A 317 -0.98 40.51 -18.09
N GLU A 318 -0.23 40.03 -17.11
CA GLU A 318 0.01 38.60 -16.93
C GLU A 318 -1.01 38.09 -15.91
N ARG A 319 -1.62 36.92 -16.18
CA ARG A 319 -2.42 36.22 -15.18
C ARG A 319 -1.47 35.77 -14.08
N GLU A 320 -1.69 36.20 -12.85
CA GLU A 320 -0.95 35.65 -11.73
C GLU A 320 -1.38 34.18 -11.58
N SER A 321 -0.43 33.26 -11.74
CA SER A 321 -0.66 31.84 -11.47
C SER A 321 -1.14 31.70 -10.03
N THR A 322 -2.20 30.92 -9.82
CA THR A 322 -2.66 30.57 -8.47
C THR A 322 -1.74 29.55 -7.82
N GLY A 323 -0.89 28.89 -8.62
CA GLY A 323 -0.06 27.78 -8.18
C GLY A 323 -0.84 26.56 -7.73
N ILE A 324 -2.11 26.40 -8.11
CA ILE A 324 -2.95 25.22 -7.79
C ILE A 324 -3.39 24.60 -9.10
N SER A 325 -3.02 23.35 -9.38
CA SER A 325 -3.38 22.73 -10.66
C SER A 325 -3.69 21.24 -10.62
N ILE A 326 -4.55 20.81 -11.55
CA ILE A 326 -4.86 19.39 -11.83
C ILE A 326 -4.63 19.18 -13.33
N ASN A 327 -3.76 18.25 -13.71
CA ASN A 327 -3.43 17.95 -15.12
C ASN A 327 -3.06 19.21 -15.94
N GLY A 328 -2.42 20.20 -15.31
CA GLY A 328 -2.01 21.47 -15.92
C GLY A 328 -3.12 22.54 -16.02
N LEU A 329 -4.33 22.27 -15.53
CA LEU A 329 -5.40 23.26 -15.41
C LEU A 329 -5.29 23.95 -14.05
N GLU A 330 -5.26 25.29 -14.03
CA GLU A 330 -5.17 26.07 -12.79
C GLU A 330 -6.54 26.34 -12.17
N TYR A 331 -6.58 26.37 -10.83
CA TYR A 331 -7.79 26.60 -10.03
C TYR A 331 -7.61 27.78 -9.07
N PRO A 332 -8.67 28.55 -8.78
CA PRO A 332 -8.59 29.77 -7.97
C PRO A 332 -8.32 29.50 -6.48
N ASP A 333 -8.76 28.35 -5.98
CA ASP A 333 -8.59 27.96 -4.58
C ASP A 333 -8.58 26.42 -4.44
N LEU A 334 -8.10 25.95 -3.29
CA LEU A 334 -7.93 24.53 -3.00
C LEU A 334 -9.26 23.75 -3.00
N GLN A 335 -10.33 24.31 -2.43
CA GLN A 335 -11.61 23.60 -2.37
C GLN A 335 -12.24 23.46 -3.75
N THR A 336 -12.11 24.49 -4.59
CA THR A 336 -12.53 24.41 -5.99
C THR A 336 -11.76 23.32 -6.72
N ALA A 337 -10.43 23.23 -6.57
CA ALA A 337 -9.65 22.14 -7.15
C ALA A 337 -10.13 20.75 -6.68
N ILE A 338 -10.34 20.56 -5.37
CA ILE A 338 -10.85 19.31 -4.79
C ILE A 338 -12.24 18.92 -5.35
N ASN A 339 -13.13 19.91 -5.50
CA ASN A 339 -14.46 19.68 -6.06
C ASN A 339 -14.40 19.18 -7.50
N TYR A 340 -13.44 19.68 -8.30
CA TYR A 340 -13.20 19.27 -9.68
C TYR A 340 -12.43 17.96 -9.83
N ALA A 341 -11.60 17.60 -8.85
CA ALA A 341 -10.81 16.37 -8.87
C ALA A 341 -11.71 15.12 -8.88
N SER A 342 -11.27 14.09 -9.60
CA SER A 342 -11.79 12.72 -9.55
C SER A 342 -10.96 11.85 -8.62
N ASP A 343 -11.48 10.70 -8.19
CA ASP A 343 -10.68 9.73 -7.43
C ASP A 343 -9.42 9.33 -8.23
N GLY A 344 -8.27 9.35 -7.56
CA GLY A 344 -6.95 9.10 -8.12
C GLY A 344 -6.20 10.36 -8.60
N ASP A 345 -6.87 11.52 -8.69
CA ASP A 345 -6.23 12.74 -9.19
C ASP A 345 -5.17 13.30 -8.23
N ILE A 346 -4.20 14.01 -8.82
CA ILE A 346 -3.16 14.76 -8.10
C ILE A 346 -3.41 16.26 -8.28
N ILE A 347 -3.61 16.95 -7.16
CA ILE A 347 -3.66 18.41 -7.08
C ILE A 347 -2.25 18.89 -6.72
N ASN A 348 -1.58 19.56 -7.67
CA ASN A 348 -0.24 20.10 -7.47
C ASN A 348 -0.32 21.53 -6.92
N LEU A 349 0.49 21.79 -5.89
CA LEU A 349 0.74 23.11 -5.33
C LEU A 349 2.16 23.54 -5.70
N ASP A 350 2.28 24.63 -6.43
CA ASP A 350 3.56 25.28 -6.69
C ASP A 350 4.15 25.89 -5.40
N VAL A 351 5.38 26.40 -5.50
CA VAL A 351 5.99 27.17 -4.39
C VAL A 351 5.18 28.45 -4.17
N GLY A 352 4.70 28.66 -2.94
CA GLY A 352 3.80 29.76 -2.63
C GLY A 352 3.17 29.65 -1.25
N THR A 353 2.44 30.68 -0.83
CA THR A 353 1.66 30.66 0.42
C THR A 353 0.17 30.63 0.11
N TYR A 354 -0.51 29.59 0.57
CA TYR A 354 -1.93 29.31 0.39
C TYR A 354 -2.66 29.56 1.70
N ASN A 355 -3.30 30.72 1.81
CA ASN A 355 -4.03 31.07 3.02
C ASN A 355 -5.44 30.47 3.01
N LEU A 356 -5.77 29.71 4.05
CA LEU A 356 -7.12 29.19 4.24
C LEU A 356 -8.01 30.24 4.91
N ASP A 357 -9.14 30.55 4.29
CA ASP A 357 -10.17 31.42 4.87
C ASP A 357 -11.37 30.63 5.40
N LYS A 358 -11.47 29.34 5.04
CA LYS A 358 -12.51 28.38 5.41
C LYS A 358 -11.88 26.99 5.56
N TYR A 359 -12.54 26.09 6.29
CA TYR A 359 -12.10 24.69 6.31
C TYR A 359 -12.16 24.09 4.90
N ILE A 360 -11.24 23.16 4.65
CA ILE A 360 -11.19 22.33 3.45
C ILE A 360 -11.66 20.93 3.84
N THR A 361 -12.55 20.36 3.04
CA THR A 361 -12.93 18.94 3.14
C THR A 361 -12.40 18.19 1.92
N ILE A 362 -11.67 17.11 2.18
CA ILE A 362 -11.25 16.12 1.19
C ILE A 362 -12.06 14.85 1.43
N ASP A 363 -13.06 14.63 0.59
CA ASP A 363 -14.02 13.52 0.63
C ASP A 363 -13.79 12.48 -0.48
N LYS A 364 -12.77 12.70 -1.32
CA LYS A 364 -12.37 11.83 -2.44
C LYS A 364 -10.99 11.23 -2.25
N ASN A 365 -10.70 10.12 -2.90
CA ASN A 365 -9.39 9.49 -2.85
C ASN A 365 -8.40 10.23 -3.77
N ILE A 366 -7.89 11.39 -3.34
CA ILE A 366 -7.00 12.25 -4.13
C ILE A 366 -5.64 12.44 -3.44
N THR A 367 -4.65 12.95 -4.18
CA THR A 367 -3.37 13.40 -3.63
C THR A 367 -3.27 14.91 -3.69
N LEU A 368 -3.10 15.57 -2.54
CA LEU A 368 -2.70 16.98 -2.46
C LEU A 368 -1.17 17.04 -2.31
N LYS A 369 -0.48 17.48 -3.36
CA LYS A 369 0.97 17.43 -3.46
C LYS A 369 1.58 18.83 -3.53
N GLY A 370 2.46 19.17 -2.58
CA GLY A 370 3.23 20.40 -2.59
C GLY A 370 4.71 20.20 -2.87
N ILE A 371 5.49 21.24 -2.55
CA ILE A 371 6.95 21.26 -2.61
C ILE A 371 7.47 21.67 -1.23
N ILE A 372 8.44 20.92 -0.67
CA ILE A 372 9.20 21.34 0.52
C ILE A 372 10.62 21.73 0.10
N GLY A 373 10.96 23.00 0.28
CA GLY A 373 12.33 23.50 0.16
C GLY A 373 13.00 23.73 1.53
N GLU A 374 14.25 24.18 1.52
CA GLU A 374 14.99 24.50 2.75
C GLU A 374 14.38 25.67 3.54
N THR A 375 13.68 26.59 2.84
CA THR A 375 13.04 27.78 3.43
C THR A 375 11.55 27.84 3.13
N LYS A 376 10.82 28.68 3.88
CA LYS A 376 9.37 28.87 3.73
C LYS A 376 9.04 29.42 2.34
N GLU A 377 9.90 30.29 1.81
CA GLU A 377 9.76 30.92 0.49
C GLU A 377 10.01 29.96 -0.67
N ALA A 378 10.67 28.82 -0.41
CA ALA A 378 10.94 27.77 -1.39
C ALA A 378 9.96 26.59 -1.26
N SER A 379 8.87 26.75 -0.49
CA SER A 379 7.92 25.68 -0.19
C SER A 379 6.48 26.05 -0.56
N SER A 380 5.62 25.06 -0.69
CA SER A 380 4.17 25.18 -0.72
C SER A 380 3.66 25.24 0.72
N VAL A 381 3.34 26.45 1.17
CA VAL A 381 3.00 26.72 2.57
C VAL A 381 1.50 26.93 2.70
N ILE A 382 0.83 26.14 3.53
CA ILE A 382 -0.57 26.38 3.90
C ILE A 382 -0.62 27.12 5.23
N THR A 383 -1.37 28.23 5.27
CA THR A 383 -1.56 29.07 6.45
C THR A 383 -3.05 29.35 6.67
N GLY A 384 -3.40 30.23 7.62
CA GLY A 384 -4.78 30.69 7.80
C GLY A 384 -5.63 29.82 8.72
N PHE A 385 -5.04 28.80 9.34
CA PHE A 385 -5.69 27.98 10.35
C PHE A 385 -6.22 28.83 11.51
N GLN A 386 -7.49 28.62 11.88
CA GLN A 386 -8.18 29.39 12.91
C GLN A 386 -8.86 28.46 13.91
N GLY A 387 -8.54 28.66 15.19
CA GLY A 387 -9.20 28.04 16.33
C GLY A 387 -10.44 28.81 16.80
N SER A 388 -11.57 28.14 17.06
CA SER A 388 -12.72 28.76 17.73
C SER A 388 -13.34 27.85 18.79
N SER A 389 -13.69 28.44 19.94
CA SER A 389 -14.56 27.82 20.97
C SER A 389 -16.05 27.87 20.59
N ASP A 390 -16.39 28.59 19.52
CA ASP A 390 -17.75 28.80 19.00
C ASP A 390 -17.89 28.10 17.65
N THR A 391 -18.96 27.35 17.43
CA THR A 391 -19.16 26.35 16.35
C THR A 391 -19.26 26.94 14.94
N SER A 392 -18.92 28.21 14.73
CA SER A 392 -19.21 28.96 13.50
C SER A 392 -17.99 29.30 12.65
N LEU A 393 -16.76 29.21 13.16
CA LEU A 393 -15.53 29.47 12.40
C LEU A 393 -14.44 28.45 12.75
N VAL A 394 -14.41 27.36 11.99
CA VAL A 394 -13.39 26.32 12.01
C VAL A 394 -12.64 26.42 10.68
N VAL A 395 -11.33 26.67 10.72
CA VAL A 395 -10.48 26.64 9.52
C VAL A 395 -9.39 25.60 9.75
N ASN A 396 -9.57 24.41 9.14
CA ASN A 396 -8.65 23.28 9.15
C ASN A 396 -8.76 22.49 7.83
N ILE A 397 -7.92 21.46 7.67
CA ILE A 397 -8.07 20.47 6.58
C ILE A 397 -8.65 19.21 7.19
N ARG A 398 -9.82 18.79 6.73
CA ARG A 398 -10.47 17.55 7.13
C ARG A 398 -10.39 16.54 5.99
N ILE A 399 -9.99 15.32 6.34
CA ILE A 399 -9.97 14.18 5.41
C ILE A 399 -11.03 13.19 5.88
N GLU A 400 -11.97 12.88 4.99
CA GLU A 400 -13.07 11.93 5.22
C GLU A 400 -12.94 10.68 4.32
N SER A 401 -11.89 10.63 3.49
CA SER A 401 -11.57 9.56 2.54
C SER A 401 -10.18 8.95 2.80
N SER A 402 -9.67 8.12 1.89
CA SER A 402 -8.30 7.58 1.90
C SER A 402 -7.26 8.51 1.25
N ALA A 403 -7.49 9.84 1.26
CA ALA A 403 -6.64 10.81 0.58
C ALA A 403 -5.20 10.87 1.12
N THR A 404 -4.30 11.42 0.29
CA THR A 404 -2.89 11.63 0.62
C THR A 404 -2.53 13.12 0.65
N LEU A 405 -1.86 13.56 1.71
CA LEU A 405 -1.14 14.84 1.77
C LEU A 405 0.36 14.56 1.65
N ASP A 406 1.00 15.15 0.66
CA ASP A 406 2.41 14.93 0.35
C ASP A 406 3.15 16.27 0.20
N SER A 407 4.26 16.44 0.92
CA SER A 407 5.21 17.53 0.69
C SER A 407 4.64 18.95 0.90
N ILE A 408 3.88 19.16 1.99
CA ILE A 408 3.25 20.44 2.32
C ILE A 408 3.82 21.04 3.61
N TRP A 409 4.11 22.35 3.63
CA TRP A 409 4.46 23.07 4.85
C TRP A 409 3.21 23.65 5.50
N ILE A 410 2.78 23.07 6.62
CA ILE A 410 1.71 23.57 7.48
C ILE A 410 2.29 24.52 8.52
N ASP A 411 1.97 25.80 8.43
CA ASP A 411 2.48 26.82 9.35
C ASP A 411 1.34 27.55 10.08
N ILE A 412 1.38 27.51 11.41
CA ILE A 412 0.34 28.07 12.28
C ILE A 412 0.96 29.16 13.14
N ASP A 413 0.82 30.41 12.68
CA ASP A 413 1.27 31.59 13.39
C ASP A 413 0.47 31.80 14.69
N SER A 414 1.06 31.50 15.86
CA SER A 414 0.62 31.83 17.24
C SER A 414 -0.85 31.61 17.67
N ASN A 415 -1.74 31.21 16.76
CA ASN A 415 -3.16 31.03 17.00
C ASN A 415 -3.40 29.71 17.73
N ALA A 416 -4.17 29.77 18.81
CA ALA A 416 -4.54 28.58 19.58
C ALA A 416 -5.60 27.78 18.81
N ILE A 417 -5.27 26.55 18.39
CA ILE A 417 -6.25 25.56 17.95
C ILE A 417 -6.61 24.73 19.17
N GLY A 418 -7.88 24.77 19.62
CA GLY A 418 -8.29 24.09 20.84
C GLY A 418 -8.58 22.61 20.62
N ALA A 419 -7.84 21.69 21.24
CA ALA A 419 -8.22 20.28 21.38
C ALA A 419 -9.17 20.09 22.57
N ASN A 420 -10.46 20.34 22.35
CA ASN A 420 -11.49 19.92 23.29
C ASN A 420 -12.19 18.66 22.77
N GLY A 421 -11.76 17.49 23.27
CA GLY A 421 -12.36 16.17 23.01
C GLY A 421 -13.82 16.00 23.45
N ASP A 422 -14.47 17.05 23.97
CA ASP A 422 -15.90 17.07 24.31
C ASP A 422 -16.79 17.72 23.24
N ASN A 423 -16.24 18.28 22.17
CA ASN A 423 -17.03 18.92 21.12
C ASN A 423 -17.24 17.95 19.95
N CYS A 424 -18.38 17.28 19.95
CA CYS A 424 -18.90 16.50 18.83
C CYS A 424 -19.00 17.26 17.49
N ASN A 425 -18.65 18.56 17.42
CA ASN A 425 -18.69 19.42 16.22
C ASN A 425 -17.50 20.41 16.07
N GLY A 426 -16.38 20.27 16.79
CA GLY A 426 -15.25 21.23 16.77
C GLY A 426 -13.91 20.62 16.32
N MET A 427 -12.97 21.46 15.83
CA MET A 427 -11.64 21.05 15.33
C MET A 427 -10.92 20.10 16.28
N ARG A 428 -10.32 19.06 15.70
CA ARG A 428 -9.52 18.09 16.43
C ARG A 428 -8.01 18.21 16.17
N GLY A 429 -7.62 18.85 15.06
CA GLY A 429 -6.26 19.19 14.67
C GLY A 429 -6.22 20.13 13.46
N ALA A 430 -5.04 20.62 13.10
CA ALA A 430 -4.82 21.35 11.85
C ALA A 430 -5.15 20.46 10.63
N ILE A 431 -4.75 19.20 10.73
CA ILE A 431 -5.22 18.10 9.89
C ILE A 431 -6.09 17.19 10.75
N ASP A 432 -7.33 16.99 10.33
CA ASP A 432 -8.32 16.13 10.99
C ASP A 432 -8.58 14.89 10.16
N LEU A 433 -7.98 13.77 10.59
CA LEU A 433 -8.15 12.45 9.99
C LEU A 433 -9.24 11.63 10.71
N GLY A 434 -9.97 12.22 11.66
CA GLY A 434 -10.80 11.46 12.60
C GLY A 434 -11.92 10.62 11.98
N ASN A 435 -12.38 11.00 10.79
CA ASN A 435 -13.39 10.27 10.03
C ASN A 435 -12.80 9.50 8.83
N SER A 436 -11.48 9.58 8.62
CA SER A 436 -10.82 8.89 7.51
C SER A 436 -10.55 7.42 7.83
N VAL A 437 -10.44 6.65 6.76
CA VAL A 437 -9.95 5.26 6.75
C VAL A 437 -8.79 5.21 5.76
N ASN A 438 -7.60 4.82 6.24
CA ASN A 438 -6.38 4.69 5.43
C ASN A 438 -5.84 5.99 4.77
N ALA A 439 -6.13 7.16 5.35
CA ALA A 439 -5.53 8.42 4.90
C ALA A 439 -4.02 8.47 5.15
N LYS A 440 -3.29 9.17 4.28
CA LYS A 440 -1.83 9.30 4.34
C LYS A 440 -1.39 10.75 4.52
N VAL A 441 -0.44 10.98 5.42
CA VAL A 441 0.25 12.26 5.61
C VAL A 441 1.74 12.01 5.55
N MET A 442 2.38 12.46 4.48
CA MET A 442 3.78 12.16 4.21
C MET A 442 4.61 13.37 3.77
N ASN A 443 5.91 13.36 4.10
CA ASN A 443 6.88 14.38 3.70
C ASN A 443 6.48 15.83 4.07
N CYS A 444 5.56 16.02 5.01
CA CYS A 444 5.03 17.33 5.37
C CYS A 444 5.83 17.96 6.52
N LYS A 445 5.80 19.29 6.60
CA LYS A 445 6.46 20.07 7.65
C LYS A 445 5.43 20.87 8.44
N PHE A 446 5.31 20.60 9.74
CA PHE A 446 4.37 21.22 10.66
C PHE A 446 5.12 22.12 11.65
N THR A 447 5.03 23.43 11.48
CA THR A 447 5.69 24.39 12.38
C THR A 447 4.69 25.23 13.15
N LYS A 448 5.04 25.52 14.39
CA LYS A 448 4.34 26.47 15.24
C LYS A 448 5.35 27.32 16.02
N SER A 449 5.11 28.63 16.09
CA SER A 449 5.87 29.53 16.96
C SER A 449 5.66 29.14 18.44
N THR A 450 6.77 28.93 19.17
CA THR A 450 6.87 28.33 20.52
C THR A 450 5.64 28.46 21.43
N PRO A 451 5.19 27.38 22.11
CA PRO A 451 4.03 27.40 23.00
C PRO A 451 4.21 28.42 24.12
N THR A 452 3.26 29.35 24.29
CA THR A 452 3.38 30.42 25.29
C THR A 452 2.67 30.11 26.61
N SER A 453 1.87 29.03 26.73
CA SER A 453 1.31 28.56 28.02
C SER A 453 0.63 27.17 27.93
N ASP A 454 0.47 26.49 29.07
CA ASP A 454 -0.31 25.24 29.23
C ASP A 454 -1.81 25.34 28.87
N ALA A 455 -2.31 26.54 28.55
CA ALA A 455 -3.68 26.75 28.08
C ALA A 455 -3.84 26.54 26.57
N ASP A 456 -2.74 26.37 25.84
CA ASP A 456 -2.74 26.02 24.42
C ASP A 456 -3.01 24.52 24.27
N GLN A 457 -4.00 24.15 23.46
CA GLN A 457 -4.37 22.76 23.21
C GLN A 457 -4.09 22.37 21.74
N SER A 458 -3.13 23.02 21.07
CA SER A 458 -2.91 22.81 19.64
C SER A 458 -2.48 21.40 19.27
N THR A 459 -3.17 20.84 18.28
CA THR A 459 -2.88 19.55 17.67
C THR A 459 -2.51 19.73 16.20
N ALA A 460 -1.38 19.18 15.74
CA ALA A 460 -1.02 19.23 14.32
C ALA A 460 -1.87 18.23 13.53
N VAL A 461 -1.79 16.95 13.88
CA VAL A 461 -2.55 15.87 13.26
C VAL A 461 -3.41 15.17 14.29
N TYR A 462 -4.72 15.14 14.05
CA TYR A 462 -5.64 14.25 14.75
C TYR A 462 -5.76 12.96 13.96
N ALA A 463 -5.18 11.87 14.45
CA ALA A 463 -5.04 10.62 13.72
C ALA A 463 -6.35 9.79 13.70
N GLY A 464 -6.65 9.25 12.52
CA GLY A 464 -7.81 8.41 12.22
C GLY A 464 -7.49 6.91 12.20
N SER A 465 -8.47 6.12 11.76
CA SER A 465 -8.33 4.67 11.58
C SER A 465 -7.47 4.33 10.38
N GLY A 466 -6.54 3.39 10.55
CA GLY A 466 -5.69 2.91 9.46
C GLY A 466 -4.76 3.98 8.87
N SER A 467 -4.68 5.18 9.48
CA SER A 467 -3.90 6.27 8.92
C SER A 467 -2.40 5.96 8.90
N LEU A 468 -1.70 6.39 7.86
CA LEU A 468 -0.25 6.35 7.75
C LEU A 468 0.32 7.77 7.85
N ILE A 469 1.10 8.02 8.89
CA ILE A 469 1.75 9.31 9.16
C ILE A 469 3.26 9.07 9.09
N GLU A 470 3.90 9.47 7.99
CA GLU A 470 5.30 9.11 7.72
C GLU A 470 6.20 10.24 7.21
N HIS A 471 7.49 10.21 7.54
CA HIS A 471 8.49 11.15 7.00
C HIS A 471 8.15 12.65 7.22
N ASN A 472 7.40 12.97 8.26
CA ASN A 472 7.00 14.36 8.56
C ASN A 472 7.93 15.01 9.59
N TYR A 473 7.99 16.35 9.58
CA TYR A 473 8.70 17.15 10.57
C TYR A 473 7.70 17.95 11.42
N PHE A 474 7.72 17.82 12.75
CA PHE A 474 6.84 18.53 13.69
C PHE A 474 7.63 19.36 14.69
N ASP A 475 7.35 20.66 14.79
CA ASP A 475 8.05 21.55 15.73
C ASP A 475 7.12 22.53 16.45
N GLY A 476 7.19 22.55 17.78
CA GLY A 476 6.53 23.56 18.63
C GLY A 476 5.06 23.29 19.00
N TRP A 477 4.57 22.06 18.87
CA TRP A 477 3.17 21.70 19.14
C TRP A 477 2.92 21.22 20.56
N ILE A 478 1.69 21.40 21.04
CA ILE A 478 1.24 20.77 22.29
C ILE A 478 1.00 19.28 22.07
N ASN A 479 0.26 18.91 21.02
CA ASN A 479 0.23 17.56 20.50
C ASN A 479 0.66 17.61 19.02
N ALA A 480 1.80 17.03 18.65
CA ALA A 480 2.10 16.88 17.23
C ALA A 480 1.13 15.85 16.61
N ILE A 481 0.99 14.69 17.25
CA ILE A 481 -0.03 13.70 16.90
C ILE A 481 -0.91 13.39 18.13
N TYR A 482 -2.23 13.48 17.96
CA TYR A 482 -3.22 13.11 18.97
C TYR A 482 -4.24 12.12 18.42
N SER A 483 -4.72 11.18 19.25
CA SER A 483 -5.79 10.26 18.86
C SER A 483 -6.60 9.75 20.07
N GLU A 484 -7.94 9.68 19.91
CA GLU A 484 -8.89 9.28 20.96
C GLU A 484 -10.10 8.46 20.44
N ILE A 485 -10.05 7.91 19.24
CA ILE A 485 -11.21 7.18 18.67
C ILE A 485 -11.38 5.85 19.41
N ALA A 486 -12.63 5.47 19.71
CA ALA A 486 -12.92 4.32 20.58
C ALA A 486 -13.20 3.01 19.83
N THR A 487 -13.31 3.03 18.49
CA THR A 487 -13.86 1.91 17.71
C THR A 487 -13.26 1.81 16.31
N ASN A 488 -12.16 1.08 16.16
CA ASN A 488 -11.64 0.64 14.86
C ASN A 488 -10.71 -0.56 15.04
N SER A 489 -10.75 -1.50 14.08
CA SER A 489 -9.90 -2.70 14.04
C SER A 489 -8.58 -2.48 13.33
N GLU A 490 -8.43 -1.40 12.56
CA GLU A 490 -7.26 -1.15 11.72
C GLU A 490 -6.12 -0.50 12.49
N THR A 491 -4.88 -0.81 12.09
CA THR A 491 -3.67 -0.31 12.74
C THR A 491 -3.28 1.05 12.17
N THR A 492 -3.14 2.06 13.03
CA THR A 492 -2.58 3.36 12.67
C THR A 492 -1.05 3.31 12.76
N THR A 493 -0.36 3.72 11.70
CA THR A 493 1.11 3.67 11.60
C THR A 493 1.73 5.06 11.67
N ILE A 494 2.69 5.25 12.58
CA ILE A 494 3.48 6.47 12.75
C ILE A 494 4.95 6.10 12.49
N TYR A 495 5.48 6.49 11.34
CA TYR A 495 6.74 5.97 10.82
C TYR A 495 7.74 7.06 10.44
N SER A 496 8.99 6.97 10.89
CA SER A 496 10.08 7.83 10.39
C SER A 496 9.82 9.34 10.44
N ASN A 497 9.11 9.83 11.47
CA ASN A 497 8.85 11.25 11.65
C ASN A 497 9.88 11.89 12.59
N ILE A 498 10.11 13.20 12.42
CA ILE A 498 10.98 14.01 13.27
C ILE A 498 10.11 14.93 14.13
N PHE A 499 10.26 14.86 15.45
CA PHE A 499 9.55 15.69 16.42
C PHE A 499 10.55 16.52 17.22
N LYS A 500 10.37 17.84 17.24
CA LYS A 500 11.19 18.78 18.01
C LYS A 500 10.34 19.67 18.89
N ASN A 501 10.72 19.82 20.16
CA ASN A 501 10.14 20.80 21.08
C ASN A 501 8.60 20.74 21.21
N ASN A 502 8.05 19.53 21.12
CA ASN A 502 6.60 19.31 21.26
C ASN A 502 6.30 18.91 22.71
N ASN A 503 5.22 19.44 23.32
CA ASN A 503 4.87 19.02 24.69
C ASN A 503 4.51 17.53 24.72
N TYR A 504 3.71 17.10 23.74
CA TYR A 504 3.50 15.71 23.36
C TYR A 504 3.83 15.54 21.88
N ALA A 505 4.90 14.80 21.58
CA ALA A 505 5.16 14.35 20.21
C ALA A 505 4.05 13.40 19.75
N ILE A 506 3.71 12.44 20.62
CA ILE A 506 2.65 11.46 20.36
C ILE A 506 1.79 11.33 21.61
N HIS A 507 0.48 11.46 21.45
CA HIS A 507 -0.49 11.33 22.54
C HIS A 507 -1.69 10.46 22.11
N ILE A 508 -1.72 9.22 22.60
CA ILE A 508 -2.74 8.22 22.32
C ILE A 508 -3.57 7.99 23.58
N ALA A 509 -4.86 8.31 23.51
CA ALA A 509 -5.77 8.28 24.66
C ALA A 509 -6.56 6.98 24.81
N THR A 510 -7.11 6.40 23.74
CA THR A 510 -8.19 5.37 23.88
C THR A 510 -8.28 4.29 22.78
N MET A 511 -7.37 4.22 21.82
CA MET A 511 -7.46 3.28 20.68
C MET A 511 -6.73 1.94 20.89
N PRO A 512 -7.20 0.84 20.30
CA PRO A 512 -6.42 -0.38 20.06
C PRO A 512 -5.59 -0.26 18.76
N ASN A 513 -4.39 -0.87 18.72
CA ASN A 513 -3.55 -1.10 17.53
C ASN A 513 -2.79 0.13 16.97
N TYR A 514 -1.54 0.33 17.40
CA TYR A 514 -0.61 1.28 16.76
C TYR A 514 0.73 0.64 16.47
N LYS A 515 1.32 1.05 15.34
CA LYS A 515 2.73 0.80 15.01
C LYS A 515 3.49 2.12 14.99
N ILE A 516 4.37 2.34 15.96
CA ILE A 516 5.15 3.56 16.12
C ILE A 516 6.62 3.18 15.95
N THR A 517 7.18 3.48 14.77
CA THR A 517 8.51 3.00 14.41
C THR A 517 9.39 4.01 13.68
N GLY A 518 10.70 3.98 13.90
CA GLY A 518 11.66 4.81 13.16
C GLY A 518 11.65 6.31 13.51
N ASN A 519 10.91 6.76 14.54
CA ASN A 519 10.73 8.20 14.78
C ASN A 519 11.88 8.81 15.59
N ASP A 520 12.31 10.04 15.25
CA ASP A 520 13.24 10.85 16.04
C ASP A 520 12.49 11.89 16.86
N ILE A 521 12.49 11.72 18.19
CA ILE A 521 11.74 12.53 19.14
C ILE A 521 12.71 13.26 20.07
N SER A 522 12.71 14.60 19.99
CA SER A 522 13.56 15.44 20.82
C SER A 522 12.77 16.48 21.61
N ASN A 523 13.04 16.59 22.91
CA ASN A 523 12.44 17.53 23.85
C ASN A 523 10.89 17.46 23.87
N GLY A 524 10.33 16.67 24.79
CA GLY A 524 8.88 16.54 24.88
C GLY A 524 8.38 15.38 25.72
N SER A 525 7.16 14.95 25.46
CA SER A 525 6.57 13.73 26.00
C SER A 525 6.04 12.82 24.90
N VAL A 526 5.99 11.52 25.20
CA VAL A 526 5.12 10.56 24.51
C VAL A 526 4.18 9.99 25.56
N SER A 527 2.90 9.88 25.25
CA SER A 527 1.87 9.40 26.18
C SER A 527 0.98 8.38 25.49
N ILE A 528 1.02 7.13 25.94
CA ILE A 528 0.35 6.01 25.29
C ILE A 528 -0.54 5.29 26.30
N SER A 529 -1.84 5.33 26.04
CA SER A 529 -2.87 4.64 26.84
C SER A 529 -3.64 3.56 26.06
N GLY A 530 -3.31 3.37 24.78
CA GLY A 530 -3.91 2.36 23.92
C GLY A 530 -3.42 0.94 24.19
N ASN A 531 -4.20 -0.05 23.77
CA ASN A 531 -3.83 -1.48 23.83
C ASN A 531 -3.21 -1.91 22.48
N ASN A 532 -2.35 -2.93 22.48
CA ASN A 532 -1.69 -3.48 21.29
C ASN A 532 -0.85 -2.44 20.56
N VAL A 533 0.12 -1.85 21.26
CA VAL A 533 1.03 -0.87 20.67
C VAL A 533 2.41 -1.49 20.44
N GLU A 534 2.90 -1.41 19.20
CA GLU A 534 4.29 -1.68 18.86
C GLU A 534 5.07 -0.36 18.83
N PHE A 535 6.08 -0.23 19.68
CA PHE A 535 6.94 0.94 19.77
C PHE A 535 8.40 0.51 19.59
N LYS A 536 8.93 0.64 18.37
CA LYS A 536 10.24 0.10 17.98
C LYS A 536 11.10 1.07 17.19
N ASN A 537 12.42 0.92 17.20
CA ASN A 537 13.33 1.69 16.33
C ASN A 537 13.19 3.23 16.46
N ASN A 538 12.72 3.74 17.60
CA ASN A 538 12.57 5.18 17.82
C ASN A 538 13.78 5.74 18.57
N ILE A 539 14.16 6.98 18.25
CA ILE A 539 15.19 7.75 18.95
C ILE A 539 14.48 8.75 19.87
N LEU A 540 14.78 8.73 21.17
CA LEU A 540 14.15 9.56 22.19
C LEU A 540 15.21 10.37 22.93
N ASN A 541 15.29 11.67 22.68
CA ASN A 541 16.28 12.56 23.28
C ASN A 541 15.63 13.62 24.20
N GLY A 542 15.81 13.50 25.52
CA GLY A 542 15.18 14.39 26.48
C GLY A 542 13.65 14.26 26.51
N VAL A 543 13.14 13.04 26.37
CA VAL A 543 11.70 12.75 26.26
C VAL A 543 11.16 12.11 27.54
N THR A 544 10.00 12.57 27.99
CA THR A 544 9.23 11.88 29.04
C THR A 544 8.30 10.84 28.41
N PHE A 545 8.58 9.56 28.61
CA PHE A 545 7.79 8.46 28.06
C PHE A 545 6.77 7.95 29.08
N LYS A 546 5.47 8.15 28.82
CA LYS A 546 4.36 7.82 29.73
C LYS A 546 3.57 6.66 29.17
N VAL A 547 3.59 5.52 29.86
CA VAL A 547 2.87 4.30 29.45
C VAL A 547 1.75 3.98 30.46
N TYR A 548 0.56 3.67 29.94
CA TYR A 548 -0.63 3.36 30.74
C TYR A 548 -1.31 2.02 30.37
N SER A 549 -0.81 1.29 29.37
CA SER A 549 -1.33 -0.03 28.95
C SER A 549 -0.33 -1.17 29.16
N LEU A 550 -0.84 -2.39 29.25
CA LEU A 550 -0.09 -3.63 29.48
C LEU A 550 0.23 -4.42 28.20
N SER A 551 -0.53 -4.24 27.12
CA SER A 551 -0.30 -4.93 25.84
C SER A 551 0.52 -4.06 24.89
N MET A 552 1.76 -3.74 25.30
CA MET A 552 2.68 -2.92 24.53
C MET A 552 4.02 -3.64 24.37
N THR A 553 4.56 -3.62 23.15
CA THR A 553 5.94 -4.07 22.86
C THR A 553 6.83 -2.84 22.74
N ILE A 554 7.87 -2.75 23.57
CA ILE A 554 8.86 -1.66 23.55
C ILE A 554 10.23 -2.30 23.35
N SER A 555 10.78 -2.28 22.14
CA SER A 555 12.11 -2.85 21.84
C SER A 555 12.85 -2.01 20.81
N ASP A 556 14.16 -2.13 20.74
CA ASP A 556 15.02 -1.53 19.73
C ASP A 556 14.90 0.01 19.67
N ASN A 557 14.63 0.68 20.78
CA ASN A 557 14.60 2.15 20.85
C ASN A 557 15.88 2.71 21.48
N ALA A 558 16.27 3.92 21.09
CA ALA A 558 17.40 4.65 21.65
C ALA A 558 16.92 5.76 22.61
N PHE A 559 16.94 5.52 23.92
CA PHE A 559 16.68 6.53 24.95
C PHE A 559 17.96 7.29 25.28
N LEU A 560 18.08 8.51 24.75
CA LEU A 560 19.19 9.43 24.94
C LEU A 560 18.87 10.47 26.03
N TYR A 561 19.91 10.99 26.70
CA TYR A 561 19.94 12.13 27.62
C TYR A 561 18.65 12.44 28.42
N SER A 562 18.66 12.21 29.74
CA SER A 562 17.58 12.66 30.67
C SER A 562 16.15 12.22 30.31
N SER A 563 15.99 11.24 29.41
CA SER A 563 14.71 10.64 29.10
C SER A 563 14.25 9.79 30.28
N GLU A 564 13.03 10.02 30.76
CA GLU A 564 12.46 9.33 31.90
C GLU A 564 11.23 8.52 31.47
N ILE A 565 11.18 7.25 31.87
CA ILE A 565 9.95 6.46 31.77
C ILE A 565 9.14 6.64 33.04
N ILE A 566 7.94 7.21 32.87
CA ILE A 566 6.98 7.39 33.94
C ILE A 566 5.85 6.38 33.75
N ASN A 567 5.92 5.29 34.49
CA ASN A 567 4.81 4.34 34.59
C ASN A 567 3.79 4.85 35.63
N LYS A 568 2.60 5.27 35.18
CA LYS A 568 1.56 5.84 36.07
C LYS A 568 0.41 4.88 36.39
N LYS A 569 0.26 3.77 35.66
CA LYS A 569 -0.68 2.67 35.96
C LYS A 569 -0.23 1.39 35.23
N PRO A 570 0.08 0.32 35.97
CA PRO A 570 -0.95 -0.73 36.04
C PRO A 570 -1.12 -1.32 37.44
N THR A 571 -2.33 -1.73 37.78
CA THR A 571 -2.66 -2.43 39.03
C THR A 571 -2.27 -3.92 39.01
N VAL A 572 -1.87 -4.50 37.86
CA VAL A 572 -1.41 -5.89 37.66
C VAL A 572 -0.57 -5.96 36.35
N GLY A 573 0.55 -6.70 36.29
CA GLY A 573 1.36 -6.94 35.06
C GLY A 573 2.69 -6.15 34.96
N LEU A 574 3.70 -6.73 34.29
CA LEU A 574 5.00 -6.10 33.99
C LEU A 574 5.04 -5.66 32.52
N ILE A 575 5.51 -4.45 32.24
CA ILE A 575 5.78 -3.98 30.88
C ILE A 575 7.23 -4.33 30.53
N ASP A 576 7.46 -5.11 29.48
CA ASP A 576 8.81 -5.47 29.04
C ASP A 576 9.42 -4.33 28.22
N VAL A 577 10.54 -3.78 28.71
CA VAL A 577 11.34 -2.72 28.08
C VAL A 577 12.75 -3.24 27.74
N SER A 578 12.90 -4.56 27.63
CA SER A 578 14.14 -5.20 27.17
C SER A 578 14.45 -4.84 25.71
N GLY A 579 15.72 -4.93 25.33
CA GLY A 579 16.17 -4.72 23.96
C GLY A 579 16.23 -3.25 23.55
N ASN A 580 16.33 -2.31 24.48
CA ASN A 580 16.45 -0.89 24.17
C ASN A 580 17.84 -0.36 24.57
N TYR A 581 18.32 0.72 23.97
CA TYR A 581 19.50 1.47 24.41
C TYR A 581 19.08 2.59 25.39
N TRP A 582 19.80 2.77 26.50
CA TRP A 582 19.43 3.73 27.56
C TRP A 582 20.44 4.85 27.81
N GLY A 583 21.43 5.05 26.91
CA GLY A 583 22.47 6.05 27.13
C GLY A 583 23.43 5.71 28.28
N GLY A 584 23.43 4.45 28.75
CA GLY A 584 24.17 3.96 29.92
C GLY A 584 23.45 2.78 30.58
N THR A 585 23.85 2.45 31.82
CA THR A 585 23.15 1.42 32.61
C THR A 585 21.78 1.96 33.06
N PRO A 586 20.66 1.34 32.63
CA PRO A 586 19.33 1.81 33.00
C PRO A 586 19.06 1.63 34.50
N GLU A 587 18.64 2.70 35.18
CA GLU A 587 18.03 2.60 36.51
C GLU A 587 16.51 2.63 36.36
N ILE A 588 15.88 1.45 36.31
CA ILE A 588 14.44 1.36 36.14
C ILE A 588 13.76 1.02 37.46
N SER A 589 12.61 1.65 37.72
CA SER A 589 11.79 1.39 38.91
C SER A 589 10.32 1.20 38.51
N GLY A 590 9.56 0.51 39.38
CA GLY A 590 8.12 0.26 39.16
C GLY A 590 7.83 -1.09 38.49
N ASN A 591 6.69 -1.18 37.78
CA ASN A 591 6.23 -2.40 37.11
C ASN A 591 6.81 -2.52 35.69
N LEU A 592 8.14 -2.44 35.56
CA LEU A 592 8.86 -2.57 34.31
C LEU A 592 9.78 -3.80 34.40
N LYS A 593 9.83 -4.62 33.34
CA LYS A 593 10.74 -5.74 33.19
C LYS A 593 11.85 -5.32 32.23
N LEU A 594 13.09 -5.51 32.64
CA LEU A 594 14.27 -5.32 31.81
C LEU A 594 15.18 -6.52 31.99
N SER A 595 15.46 -7.20 30.89
CA SER A 595 16.26 -8.43 30.88
C SER A 595 17.57 -8.21 30.12
N ASN A 596 17.53 -7.38 29.07
CA ASN A 596 18.68 -6.97 28.27
C ASN A 596 18.52 -5.52 27.75
N TRP A 597 19.62 -4.88 27.39
CA TRP A 597 19.68 -3.54 26.81
C TRP A 597 20.92 -3.41 25.94
N TYR A 598 20.90 -2.56 24.93
CA TYR A 598 22.09 -2.26 24.15
C TYR A 598 23.01 -1.31 24.92
N ASN A 599 24.31 -1.58 24.94
CA ASN A 599 25.32 -0.69 25.54
C ASN A 599 25.86 0.34 24.57
N LEU A 600 25.76 0.08 23.27
CA LEU A 600 26.17 1.00 22.22
C LEU A 600 25.02 1.28 21.27
N TYR A 601 24.93 2.55 20.90
CA TYR A 601 24.05 3.03 19.86
C TYR A 601 24.88 3.95 18.96
N ASP A 602 24.91 3.64 17.67
CA ASP A 602 25.52 4.48 16.65
C ASP A 602 24.46 5.44 16.08
N PRO A 603 24.52 6.75 16.42
CA PRO A 603 23.55 7.72 15.94
C PRO A 603 23.68 8.02 14.44
N VAL A 604 24.79 7.66 13.79
CA VAL A 604 24.98 7.87 12.35
C VAL A 604 24.20 6.83 11.56
N ASN A 605 24.34 5.56 11.96
CA ASN A 605 23.73 4.42 11.27
C ASN A 605 22.40 3.97 11.89
N SER A 606 21.95 4.64 12.96
CA SER A 606 20.78 4.24 13.77
C SER A 606 20.82 2.77 14.21
N SER A 607 22.02 2.23 14.48
CA SER A 607 22.23 0.83 14.76
C SER A 607 22.57 0.58 16.23
N PHE A 608 22.16 -0.60 16.72
CA PHE A 608 22.39 -1.04 18.08
C PHE A 608 23.47 -2.12 18.12
N SER A 609 24.34 -2.06 19.12
CA SER A 609 25.34 -3.11 19.34
C SER A 609 25.63 -3.29 20.83
N GLU A 610 26.36 -4.36 21.14
CA GLU A 610 26.68 -4.77 22.51
C GLU A 610 25.42 -4.96 23.36
N LEU A 611 24.55 -5.91 23.00
CA LEU A 611 23.43 -6.29 23.85
C LEU A 611 23.97 -6.85 25.18
N VAL A 612 23.70 -6.14 26.26
CA VAL A 612 24.08 -6.48 27.63
C VAL A 612 22.85 -6.91 28.40
N SER A 613 22.97 -8.03 29.10
CA SER A 613 21.91 -8.55 29.95
C SER A 613 22.24 -8.35 31.43
N GLU A 614 21.22 -8.09 32.25
CA GLU A 614 21.36 -7.93 33.72
C GLU A 614 21.91 -9.21 34.38
N THR A 615 21.73 -10.33 33.68
CA THR A 615 22.34 -11.62 33.99
C THR A 615 23.35 -11.90 32.88
N ILE A 616 24.55 -12.38 33.21
CA ILE A 616 25.46 -12.98 32.21
C ILE A 616 24.58 -13.80 31.26
N ILE A 617 24.67 -13.58 29.94
CA ILE A 617 24.05 -14.44 28.92
C ILE A 617 24.73 -15.80 29.05
N GLY A 618 24.34 -16.50 30.11
CA GLY A 618 24.70 -17.87 30.37
C GLY A 618 23.74 -18.68 29.54
N THR A 619 24.29 -19.60 28.79
CA THR A 619 23.56 -20.76 28.31
C THR A 619 22.78 -21.36 29.48
N ILE A 620 21.47 -21.53 29.31
CA ILE A 620 20.66 -22.30 30.25
C ILE A 620 20.92 -23.77 29.97
N TYR A 621 21.36 -24.53 30.97
CA TYR A 621 21.63 -25.96 30.82
C TYR A 621 20.44 -26.79 31.28
N VAL A 622 20.11 -27.79 30.49
CA VAL A 622 19.06 -28.77 30.80
C VAL A 622 19.65 -30.17 30.78
N ASP A 623 19.37 -30.98 31.80
CA ASP A 623 19.87 -32.34 31.96
C ASP A 623 18.76 -33.25 32.48
N SER A 624 18.28 -34.18 31.65
CA SER A 624 17.23 -35.13 32.06
C SER A 624 17.67 -36.10 33.17
N SER A 625 18.97 -36.23 33.42
CA SER A 625 19.53 -37.15 34.43
C SER A 625 19.50 -36.60 35.86
N VAL A 626 19.27 -35.30 36.06
CA VAL A 626 19.21 -34.72 37.41
C VAL A 626 17.83 -34.96 38.06
N GLU A 627 17.82 -35.47 39.30
CA GLU A 627 16.56 -35.80 40.01
C GLU A 627 15.74 -34.57 40.42
N THR A 628 16.41 -33.44 40.69
CA THR A 628 15.78 -32.19 41.13
C THR A 628 16.24 -31.04 40.24
N SER A 629 15.28 -30.29 39.68
CA SER A 629 15.56 -29.10 38.87
C SER A 629 16.42 -28.09 39.64
N GLY A 630 17.55 -27.70 39.05
CA GLY A 630 18.45 -26.69 39.57
C GLY A 630 18.02 -25.27 39.22
N ASN A 631 18.99 -24.42 38.91
CA ASN A 631 18.78 -23.01 38.55
C ASN A 631 19.14 -22.70 37.08
N GLY A 632 19.37 -23.72 36.26
CA GLY A 632 19.74 -23.58 34.85
C GLY A 632 21.23 -23.31 34.61
N SER A 633 22.06 -23.20 35.65
CA SER A 633 23.51 -23.11 35.49
C SER A 633 24.12 -24.47 35.12
N LYS A 634 25.32 -24.48 34.51
CA LYS A 634 26.04 -25.72 34.17
C LYS A 634 26.23 -26.67 35.36
N SER A 635 26.43 -26.13 36.57
CA SER A 635 26.60 -26.92 37.80
C SER A 635 25.29 -27.37 38.46
N ALA A 636 24.17 -26.78 38.07
CA ALA A 636 22.84 -27.07 38.60
C ALA A 636 21.79 -26.85 37.48
N PRO A 637 21.78 -27.72 36.45
CA PRO A 637 20.91 -27.57 35.28
C PRO A 637 19.43 -27.74 35.65
N PHE A 638 18.53 -27.26 34.80
CA PHE A 638 17.12 -27.65 34.88
C PHE A 638 16.96 -29.10 34.47
N ASN A 639 15.96 -29.78 35.02
CA ASN A 639 15.65 -31.18 34.67
C ASN A 639 14.74 -31.33 33.44
N THR A 640 14.07 -30.25 33.02
CA THR A 640 13.15 -30.23 31.88
C THR A 640 13.38 -29.00 31.00
N ILE A 641 13.11 -29.14 29.70
CA ILE A 641 13.23 -28.08 28.71
C ILE A 641 12.12 -27.05 28.92
N SER A 642 10.91 -27.49 29.27
CA SER A 642 9.79 -26.58 29.60
C SER A 642 10.17 -25.62 30.72
N LYS A 643 10.90 -26.08 31.73
CA LYS A 643 11.33 -25.21 32.84
C LYS A 643 12.36 -24.17 32.39
N ALA A 644 13.23 -24.54 31.45
CA ALA A 644 14.17 -23.60 30.86
C ALA A 644 13.44 -22.53 30.05
N ILE A 645 12.43 -22.91 29.26
CA ILE A 645 11.60 -21.99 28.47
C ILE A 645 10.83 -21.00 29.36
N GLU A 646 10.31 -21.43 30.52
CA GLU A 646 9.62 -20.53 31.46
C GLU A 646 10.51 -19.39 32.00
N VAL A 647 11.84 -19.53 31.96
CA VAL A 647 12.77 -18.57 32.56
C VAL A 647 13.77 -18.00 31.55
N VAL A 648 13.69 -18.42 30.28
CA VAL A 648 14.59 -17.96 29.23
C VAL A 648 14.30 -16.50 28.93
N ASN A 649 15.37 -15.72 28.78
CA ASN A 649 15.28 -14.34 28.34
C ASN A 649 15.60 -14.24 26.86
N SER A 650 15.21 -13.12 26.26
CA SER A 650 15.48 -12.86 24.86
C SER A 650 16.98 -12.90 24.54
N GLY A 651 17.34 -13.54 23.42
CA GLY A 651 18.73 -13.72 22.97
C GLY A 651 19.46 -14.92 23.60
N GLN A 652 18.84 -15.68 24.51
CA GLN A 652 19.53 -16.77 25.22
C GLN A 652 19.45 -18.11 24.48
N THR A 653 20.51 -18.90 24.66
CA THR A 653 20.56 -20.31 24.27
C THR A 653 20.18 -21.24 25.42
N ILE A 654 19.31 -22.20 25.16
CA ILE A 654 19.04 -23.35 26.02
C ILE A 654 19.84 -24.54 25.49
N SER A 655 20.93 -24.91 26.16
CA SER A 655 21.71 -26.12 25.84
C SER A 655 21.13 -27.33 26.57
N VAL A 656 20.65 -28.28 25.79
CA VAL A 656 20.01 -29.49 26.27
C VAL A 656 21.00 -30.64 26.13
N LEU A 657 21.45 -31.17 27.27
CA LEU A 657 22.44 -32.24 27.33
C LEU A 657 21.88 -33.57 26.78
N PRO A 658 22.74 -34.55 26.44
CA PRO A 658 22.31 -35.87 25.98
C PRO A 658 21.34 -36.53 26.96
N GLY A 659 20.28 -37.14 26.43
CA GLY A 659 19.26 -37.82 27.22
C GLY A 659 17.90 -37.84 26.57
N THR A 660 16.96 -38.56 27.19
CA THR A 660 15.58 -38.67 26.71
C THR A 660 14.65 -37.79 27.53
N TYR A 661 14.05 -36.80 26.89
CA TYR A 661 13.12 -35.84 27.45
C TYR A 661 11.70 -36.27 27.11
N ASN A 662 11.03 -36.89 28.07
CA ASN A 662 9.64 -37.33 27.95
C ASN A 662 8.67 -36.23 28.43
N GLU A 663 8.69 -35.09 27.74
CA GLU A 663 7.85 -33.93 28.04
C GLU A 663 7.25 -33.36 26.76
N THR A 664 6.10 -32.71 26.87
CA THR A 664 5.57 -31.84 25.81
C THR A 664 6.00 -30.43 26.12
N ILE A 665 6.63 -29.77 25.16
CA ILE A 665 7.01 -28.36 25.27
C ILE A 665 5.88 -27.53 24.69
N SER A 666 5.22 -26.73 25.52
CA SER A 666 4.18 -25.80 25.10
C SER A 666 4.67 -24.36 25.26
N ILE A 667 4.77 -23.62 24.16
CA ILE A 667 5.12 -22.21 24.14
C ILE A 667 3.82 -21.41 24.06
N SER A 668 3.36 -20.94 25.23
CA SER A 668 2.17 -20.10 25.37
C SER A 668 2.50 -18.65 25.77
N GLU A 669 3.75 -18.38 26.13
CA GLU A 669 4.28 -17.05 26.42
C GLU A 669 5.22 -16.61 25.30
N GLY A 670 5.42 -15.31 25.14
CA GLY A 670 6.23 -14.79 24.04
C GLY A 670 7.72 -15.11 24.19
N LEU A 671 8.35 -15.54 23.09
CA LEU A 671 9.79 -15.78 22.98
C LEU A 671 10.40 -14.85 21.94
N ARG A 672 11.62 -14.36 22.20
CA ARG A 672 12.37 -13.51 21.27
C ARG A 672 13.83 -13.94 21.17
N ASP A 673 14.30 -14.30 19.98
CA ASP A 673 15.70 -14.65 19.70
C ASP A 673 16.21 -15.77 20.60
N VAL A 674 15.46 -16.86 20.72
CA VAL A 674 15.79 -18.01 21.58
C VAL A 674 16.26 -19.17 20.74
N THR A 675 17.41 -19.76 21.12
CA THR A 675 17.94 -20.98 20.48
C THR A 675 17.80 -22.16 21.42
N LEU A 676 17.10 -23.21 21.00
CA LEU A 676 17.15 -24.53 21.60
C LEU A 676 18.26 -25.35 20.91
N LEU A 677 19.25 -25.76 21.70
CA LEU A 677 20.47 -26.40 21.20
C LEU A 677 20.61 -27.80 21.82
N GLY A 678 20.31 -28.83 21.04
CA GLY A 678 20.63 -30.22 21.36
C GLY A 678 22.10 -30.53 21.09
N VAL A 679 22.60 -31.66 21.61
CA VAL A 679 24.03 -32.00 21.52
C VAL A 679 24.52 -32.26 20.10
N ASN A 680 23.61 -32.62 19.18
CA ASN A 680 23.93 -32.89 17.78
C ASN A 680 23.86 -31.63 16.90
N SER A 681 23.91 -30.44 17.51
CA SER A 681 23.71 -29.17 16.80
C SER A 681 24.69 -28.96 15.65
N ASP A 682 25.91 -29.48 15.74
CA ASP A 682 26.95 -29.32 14.74
C ASP A 682 27.22 -30.61 13.95
N ASN A 683 26.39 -31.64 14.16
CA ASN A 683 26.51 -32.93 13.49
C ASN A 683 25.52 -33.02 12.34
N ASN A 684 25.94 -33.61 11.23
CA ASN A 684 25.05 -33.85 10.10
C ASN A 684 24.06 -34.97 10.47
N PRO A 685 22.73 -34.77 10.34
CA PRO A 685 21.74 -35.80 10.67
C PRO A 685 21.75 -37.01 9.74
N LEU A 686 22.65 -37.09 8.77
CA LEU A 686 22.65 -38.12 7.73
C LEU A 686 23.84 -39.06 7.82
N ASP A 687 24.88 -38.67 8.56
CA ASP A 687 26.11 -39.44 8.67
C ASP A 687 26.29 -40.06 10.06
N ASN A 688 27.45 -40.70 10.24
CA ASN A 688 27.83 -41.37 11.47
C ASN A 688 28.35 -40.43 12.57
N SER A 689 28.43 -39.11 12.31
CA SER A 689 28.78 -38.09 13.31
C SER A 689 27.63 -37.85 14.30
N TRP A 690 26.39 -38.15 13.92
CA TRP A 690 25.23 -38.00 14.78
C TRP A 690 25.26 -38.98 15.97
N ASP A 691 25.28 -38.45 17.19
CA ASP A 691 25.23 -39.24 18.41
C ASP A 691 23.82 -39.78 18.64
N ALA A 692 23.63 -41.09 18.46
CA ALA A 692 22.37 -41.78 18.70
C ALA A 692 21.92 -41.78 20.18
N SER A 693 22.80 -41.43 21.11
CA SER A 693 22.47 -41.20 22.53
C SER A 693 22.27 -39.71 22.87
N GLY A 694 22.13 -38.87 21.84
CA GLY A 694 22.05 -37.43 21.96
C GLY A 694 20.75 -36.92 22.59
N THR A 695 20.33 -35.72 22.19
CA THR A 695 19.17 -35.05 22.79
C THR A 695 17.88 -35.54 22.13
N ILE A 696 17.15 -36.45 22.80
CA ILE A 696 15.94 -37.09 22.27
C ILE A 696 14.70 -36.50 22.92
N LEU A 697 13.79 -35.92 22.14
CA LEU A 697 12.50 -35.38 22.59
C LEU A 697 11.34 -36.22 22.05
N THR A 698 10.51 -36.78 22.94
CA THR A 698 9.52 -37.79 22.53
C THR A 698 8.08 -37.30 22.43
N ASN A 699 7.75 -36.09 22.89
CA ASN A 699 6.38 -35.55 22.81
C ASN A 699 6.32 -34.17 22.16
N GLY A 700 7.35 -33.82 21.39
CA GLY A 700 7.35 -32.67 20.48
C GLY A 700 7.32 -31.28 21.13
N ILE A 701 7.27 -30.28 20.26
CA ILE A 701 7.12 -28.86 20.61
C ILE A 701 5.83 -28.37 19.98
N SER A 702 5.04 -27.63 20.76
CA SER A 702 3.82 -26.98 20.30
C SER A 702 3.81 -25.50 20.64
N ILE A 703 3.51 -24.67 19.64
CA ILE A 703 3.23 -23.24 19.80
C ILE A 703 1.74 -23.04 19.53
N GLU A 704 1.01 -22.61 20.55
CA GLU A 704 -0.44 -22.39 20.44
C GLU A 704 -0.76 -20.93 20.77
N THR A 705 -1.36 -20.23 19.81
CA THR A 705 -1.92 -18.89 20.09
C THR A 705 -3.34 -19.06 20.61
N HIS A 706 -3.49 -19.26 21.92
CA HIS A 706 -4.80 -19.37 22.55
C HIS A 706 -5.52 -18.01 22.55
N GLY A 707 -6.62 -17.89 21.82
CA GLY A 707 -7.47 -16.69 21.89
C GLY A 707 -8.89 -16.93 21.40
N THR A 708 -9.87 -16.59 22.21
CA THR A 708 -11.05 -15.89 21.72
C THR A 708 -10.64 -14.43 21.45
N HIS A 709 -11.44 -13.62 20.74
CA HIS A 709 -11.22 -12.17 20.57
C HIS A 709 -11.00 -11.38 21.89
N GLU A 710 -11.12 -12.03 23.05
CA GLU A 710 -11.10 -11.43 24.39
C GLU A 710 -9.83 -11.69 25.20
N ASN A 711 -8.86 -12.49 24.72
CA ASN A 711 -7.62 -12.71 25.49
C ASN A 711 -6.68 -11.48 25.34
N PRO A 712 -6.40 -10.73 26.43
CA PRO A 712 -5.65 -9.47 26.36
C PRO A 712 -4.14 -9.64 26.16
N ASN A 713 -3.61 -10.87 26.20
CA ASN A 713 -2.17 -11.14 26.10
C ASN A 713 -1.86 -11.92 24.80
N PRO A 714 -1.40 -11.25 23.72
CA PRO A 714 -1.00 -11.90 22.49
C PRO A 714 0.27 -12.74 22.68
N THR A 715 0.30 -13.96 22.13
CA THR A 715 1.52 -14.77 22.07
C THR A 715 2.40 -14.28 20.93
N ILE A 716 3.57 -13.71 21.25
CA ILE A 716 4.52 -13.22 20.25
C ILE A 716 5.77 -14.09 20.27
N VAL A 717 6.00 -14.87 19.21
CA VAL A 717 7.23 -15.66 19.02
C VAL A 717 7.99 -15.09 17.83
N ASP A 718 9.21 -14.66 18.05
CA ASP A 718 10.04 -14.01 17.04
C ASP A 718 11.48 -14.49 17.18
N GLY A 719 12.07 -15.10 16.14
CA GLY A 719 13.46 -15.57 16.21
C GLY A 719 13.63 -16.83 17.06
N LEU A 720 12.85 -17.89 16.78
CA LEU A 720 13.01 -19.19 17.45
C LEU A 720 13.85 -20.13 16.58
N THR A 721 14.99 -20.57 17.09
CA THR A 721 15.86 -21.56 16.43
C THR A 721 15.86 -22.88 17.19
N ILE A 722 15.67 -24.00 16.49
CA ILE A 722 15.74 -25.35 17.06
C ILE A 722 16.76 -26.18 16.28
N LYS A 723 17.82 -26.65 16.96
CA LYS A 723 18.95 -27.35 16.35
C LYS A 723 19.44 -28.56 17.13
N GLY A 724 19.76 -29.67 16.47
CA GLY A 724 20.49 -30.80 17.05
C GLY A 724 19.66 -31.79 17.87
N PHE A 725 18.36 -31.91 17.62
CA PHE A 725 17.44 -32.81 18.35
C PHE A 725 17.06 -34.05 17.53
N ASP A 726 16.86 -35.17 18.24
CA ASP A 726 16.11 -36.34 17.77
C ASP A 726 14.65 -36.24 18.25
N PHE A 727 13.72 -35.92 17.37
CA PHE A 727 12.29 -35.98 17.62
C PHE A 727 11.75 -37.39 17.36
N LYS A 728 11.00 -37.91 18.32
CA LYS A 728 10.32 -39.22 18.26
C LYS A 728 8.84 -39.09 18.61
N ASN A 729 7.98 -39.90 18.01
CA ASN A 729 6.51 -39.91 18.16
C ASN A 729 5.78 -38.62 17.75
N LYS A 730 6.24 -37.44 18.18
CA LYS A 730 5.69 -36.12 17.86
C LYS A 730 6.80 -35.17 17.43
N GLY A 731 6.51 -34.31 16.46
CA GLY A 731 7.46 -33.35 15.91
C GLY A 731 7.26 -31.93 16.43
N PHE A 732 7.34 -30.96 15.51
CA PHE A 732 7.15 -29.54 15.78
C PHE A 732 5.82 -29.07 15.18
N VAL A 733 4.96 -28.45 16.00
CA VAL A 733 3.64 -27.99 15.57
C VAL A 733 3.37 -26.55 16.00
N ILE A 734 2.91 -25.73 15.07
CA ILE A 734 2.31 -24.42 15.34
C ILE A 734 0.83 -24.48 15.02
N VAL A 735 -0.01 -24.02 15.94
CA VAL A 735 -1.46 -23.91 15.74
C VAL A 735 -1.91 -22.48 16.05
N GLY A 736 -2.43 -21.77 15.05
CA GLY A 736 -2.91 -20.40 15.22
C GLY A 736 -4.07 -20.03 14.29
N TRP A 737 -5.26 -19.80 14.83
CA TRP A 737 -6.48 -19.62 14.04
C TRP A 737 -7.10 -18.22 14.10
N TRP A 738 -6.66 -17.37 15.04
CA TRP A 738 -7.30 -16.07 15.35
C TRP A 738 -6.25 -14.98 15.55
N GLU A 739 -6.58 -13.73 15.19
CA GLU A 739 -5.74 -12.52 15.32
C GLU A 739 -5.37 -12.19 16.78
N ASN A 740 -4.53 -13.02 17.40
CA ASN A 740 -4.06 -12.81 18.76
C ASN A 740 -2.64 -13.32 18.94
N GLY A 741 -1.68 -12.57 18.41
CA GLY A 741 -0.27 -12.92 18.44
C GLY A 741 0.44 -12.56 17.14
N SER A 742 1.72 -12.88 17.09
CA SER A 742 2.51 -12.87 15.87
C SER A 742 3.60 -13.92 15.98
N ILE A 743 3.84 -14.65 14.90
CA ILE A 743 4.89 -15.66 14.83
C ILE A 743 5.79 -15.31 13.65
N SER A 744 7.08 -15.11 13.91
CA SER A 744 8.05 -14.72 12.90
C SER A 744 9.43 -15.35 13.11
N ASN A 745 10.19 -15.46 12.02
CA ASN A 745 11.59 -15.86 12.01
C ASN A 745 11.82 -17.21 12.71
N ILE A 746 11.17 -18.26 12.21
CA ILE A 746 11.26 -19.62 12.75
C ILE A 746 12.31 -20.41 11.97
N THR A 747 13.32 -20.94 12.67
CA THR A 747 14.38 -21.76 12.08
C THR A 747 14.40 -23.16 12.71
N ILE A 748 14.26 -24.18 11.88
CA ILE A 748 14.35 -25.60 12.26
C ILE A 748 15.49 -26.21 11.46
N GLU A 749 16.61 -26.49 12.10
CA GLU A 749 17.82 -26.90 11.40
C GLU A 749 18.57 -28.07 12.03
N ASN A 750 19.21 -28.92 11.22
CA ASN A 750 20.05 -30.02 11.72
C ASN A 750 19.35 -30.88 12.79
N ASN A 751 18.11 -31.29 12.54
CA ASN A 751 17.36 -32.20 13.42
C ASN A 751 17.03 -33.53 12.72
N ARG A 752 16.72 -34.56 13.51
CA ARG A 752 16.14 -35.82 13.04
C ARG A 752 14.70 -35.94 13.54
N PHE A 753 13.73 -35.98 12.64
CA PHE A 753 12.34 -36.34 12.92
C PHE A 753 12.10 -37.76 12.45
N THR A 754 11.94 -38.69 13.38
CA THR A 754 11.89 -40.11 13.04
C THR A 754 10.76 -40.81 13.77
N ASP A 755 10.02 -41.68 13.06
CA ASP A 755 8.91 -42.44 13.61
C ASP A 755 7.85 -41.53 14.26
N ILE A 756 7.41 -40.50 13.51
CA ILE A 756 6.40 -39.55 13.96
C ILE A 756 5.01 -40.09 13.63
N ASP A 757 4.17 -40.26 14.66
CA ASP A 757 2.78 -40.68 14.56
C ASP A 757 1.93 -39.82 15.51
N ASP A 758 1.63 -38.60 15.07
CA ASP A 758 0.84 -37.61 15.80
C ASP A 758 -0.49 -37.33 15.10
N GLY A 759 -1.16 -38.41 14.67
CA GLY A 759 -2.41 -38.31 13.91
C GLY A 759 -2.20 -37.66 12.55
N ASN A 760 -2.89 -36.56 12.29
CA ASN A 760 -2.77 -35.81 11.04
C ASN A 760 -1.61 -34.80 11.05
N ASN A 761 -0.85 -34.72 12.14
CA ASN A 761 0.25 -33.77 12.21
C ASN A 761 1.48 -34.26 11.46
N ALA A 762 2.02 -33.39 10.59
CA ALA A 762 3.32 -33.58 9.97
C ALA A 762 4.46 -33.58 10.99
N ALA A 763 5.65 -34.01 10.58
CA ALA A 763 6.85 -33.91 11.41
C ALA A 763 7.17 -32.45 11.75
N ILE A 764 6.99 -31.56 10.78
CA ILE A 764 7.01 -30.12 10.96
C ILE A 764 5.69 -29.58 10.39
N HIS A 765 4.85 -29.02 11.26
CA HIS A 765 3.50 -28.61 10.91
C HIS A 765 3.21 -27.17 11.34
N PHE A 766 2.99 -26.29 10.37
CA PHE A 766 2.42 -24.97 10.58
C PHE A 766 0.96 -25.00 10.17
N ASN A 767 0.06 -24.98 11.16
CA ASN A 767 -1.38 -25.00 10.97
C ASN A 767 -1.96 -23.66 11.40
N THR A 768 -1.78 -22.66 10.53
CA THR A 768 -2.16 -21.28 10.79
C THR A 768 -3.22 -20.78 9.81
N SER A 769 -4.07 -19.85 10.25
CA SER A 769 -4.95 -19.08 9.37
C SER A 769 -4.18 -17.97 8.66
N SER A 770 -4.76 -17.39 7.60
CA SER A 770 -4.15 -16.28 6.87
C SER A 770 -3.88 -15.06 7.75
N GLN A 771 -4.71 -14.83 8.77
CA GLN A 771 -4.52 -13.73 9.72
C GLN A 771 -3.36 -13.98 10.70
N MET A 772 -3.05 -15.25 10.96
CA MET A 772 -1.93 -15.67 11.82
C MET A 772 -0.76 -16.20 11.00
N ALA A 773 -0.65 -15.75 9.74
CA ALA A 773 0.37 -16.23 8.85
C ALA A 773 1.77 -16.00 9.43
N VAL A 774 2.55 -17.08 9.49
CA VAL A 774 3.91 -17.03 10.04
C VAL A 774 4.81 -16.27 9.07
N ASP A 775 5.54 -15.29 9.59
CA ASP A 775 6.44 -14.44 8.81
C ASP A 775 7.86 -15.02 8.80
N ASN A 776 8.35 -15.43 7.64
CA ASN A 776 9.65 -16.08 7.46
C ASN A 776 9.80 -17.45 8.16
N ILE A 777 10.04 -18.48 7.36
CA ILE A 777 10.26 -19.86 7.84
C ILE A 777 11.50 -20.42 7.17
N THR A 778 12.40 -21.00 7.95
CA THR A 778 13.62 -21.66 7.46
C THR A 778 13.66 -23.09 8.00
N ILE A 779 13.58 -24.08 7.12
CA ILE A 779 13.67 -25.51 7.46
C ILE A 779 14.85 -26.09 6.68
N ILE A 780 15.98 -26.32 7.35
CA ILE A 780 17.23 -26.68 6.66
C ILE A 780 17.97 -27.88 7.25
N TYR A 781 18.54 -28.71 6.38
CA TYR A 781 19.42 -29.81 6.77
C TYR A 781 18.81 -30.76 7.82
N ASN A 782 17.51 -31.04 7.75
CA ASN A 782 16.86 -32.01 8.64
C ASN A 782 16.73 -33.38 7.96
N LEU A 783 16.80 -34.46 8.75
CA LEU A 783 16.34 -35.79 8.35
C LEU A 783 14.90 -35.99 8.84
N ILE A 784 13.98 -36.31 7.94
CA ILE A 784 12.58 -36.59 8.24
C ILE A 784 12.25 -37.98 7.69
N GLU A 785 12.02 -38.96 8.56
CA GLU A 785 11.87 -40.37 8.17
C GLU A 785 10.74 -41.09 8.92
N ASN A 786 10.00 -41.93 8.20
CA ASN A 786 8.92 -42.77 8.73
C ASN A 786 7.84 -41.91 9.41
N ILE A 787 7.13 -41.11 8.61
CA ILE A 787 6.11 -40.19 9.11
C ILE A 787 4.73 -40.75 8.77
N GLY A 788 3.92 -40.97 9.81
CA GLY A 788 2.59 -41.55 9.71
C GLY A 788 2.53 -43.01 10.10
N SER A 789 1.30 -43.53 10.09
CA SER A 789 1.00 -44.93 10.37
C SER A 789 -0.28 -45.34 9.65
N TYR A 790 -0.60 -46.63 9.61
CA TYR A 790 -1.77 -47.10 8.85
C TYR A 790 -3.07 -46.42 9.34
N GLY A 791 -3.72 -45.67 8.47
CA GLY A 791 -4.94 -44.90 8.77
C GLY A 791 -4.70 -43.42 9.11
N ASN A 792 -3.43 -43.02 9.29
CA ASN A 792 -2.98 -41.64 9.49
C ASN A 792 -1.92 -41.32 8.43
N SER A 793 -2.28 -40.50 7.43
CA SER A 793 -1.37 -40.15 6.33
C SER A 793 -0.94 -38.67 6.44
N PRO A 794 -0.08 -38.28 7.39
CA PRO A 794 0.48 -36.94 7.46
C PRO A 794 1.59 -36.72 6.42
N SER A 795 1.84 -35.45 6.10
CA SER A 795 2.98 -35.03 5.28
C SER A 795 4.28 -35.01 6.11
N GLY A 796 5.45 -34.99 5.47
CA GLY A 796 6.72 -34.74 6.16
C GLY A 796 6.79 -33.32 6.72
N ILE A 797 6.63 -32.34 5.82
CA ILE A 797 6.49 -30.91 6.14
C ILE A 797 5.13 -30.43 5.65
N SER A 798 4.39 -29.72 6.49
CA SER A 798 3.11 -29.11 6.14
C SER A 798 3.08 -27.64 6.59
N ILE A 799 2.92 -26.72 5.65
CA ILE A 799 2.86 -25.28 5.91
C ILE A 799 1.54 -24.70 5.40
N SER A 800 0.67 -24.28 6.31
CA SER A 800 -0.54 -23.52 6.01
C SER A 800 -0.32 -22.05 6.32
N SER A 801 -0.66 -21.15 5.38
CA SER A 801 -0.62 -19.71 5.58
C SER A 801 0.68 -19.19 6.18
N ALA A 802 1.69 -19.01 5.33
CA ALA A 802 2.90 -18.25 5.65
C ALA A 802 2.97 -16.98 4.79
N LYS A 803 3.75 -16.01 5.24
CA LYS A 803 4.11 -14.78 4.53
C LYS A 803 5.61 -14.54 4.64
N GLY A 804 6.13 -13.60 3.85
CA GLY A 804 7.57 -13.38 3.79
C GLY A 804 8.29 -14.52 3.07
N THR A 805 9.52 -14.85 3.48
CA THR A 805 10.34 -15.85 2.78
C THR A 805 10.27 -17.22 3.46
N VAL A 806 9.86 -18.25 2.71
CA VAL A 806 9.90 -19.65 3.14
C VAL A 806 11.04 -20.37 2.42
N ILE A 807 12.01 -20.86 3.19
CA ILE A 807 13.17 -21.62 2.71
C ILE A 807 13.07 -23.05 3.22
N ILE A 808 13.04 -24.02 2.30
CA ILE A 808 13.13 -25.45 2.60
C ILE A 808 14.35 -25.99 1.86
N GLU A 809 15.46 -26.20 2.57
CA GLU A 809 16.74 -26.51 1.93
C GLU A 809 17.48 -27.70 2.55
N GLY A 810 18.07 -28.56 1.71
CA GLY A 810 19.02 -29.56 2.20
C GLY A 810 18.40 -30.66 3.08
N ASN A 811 17.07 -30.78 3.11
CA ASN A 811 16.38 -31.77 3.94
C ASN A 811 16.33 -33.12 3.24
N TRP A 812 16.43 -34.21 4.01
CA TRP A 812 16.27 -35.57 3.53
C TRP A 812 14.95 -36.13 4.08
N ILE A 813 13.96 -36.27 3.22
CA ILE A 813 12.59 -36.64 3.59
C ILE A 813 12.26 -38.00 2.97
N LYS A 814 12.04 -39.02 3.80
CA LYS A 814 11.81 -40.38 3.33
C LYS A 814 10.67 -41.11 4.05
N ASN A 815 10.00 -42.01 3.33
CA ASN A 815 8.95 -42.87 3.87
C ASN A 815 7.82 -42.06 4.55
N THR A 816 7.32 -41.03 3.87
CA THR A 816 6.16 -40.27 4.34
C THR A 816 4.89 -40.92 3.83
N TYR A 817 3.91 -41.13 4.71
CA TYR A 817 2.65 -41.78 4.35
C TYR A 817 1.81 -40.92 3.40
N HIS A 818 1.95 -39.58 3.37
CA HIS A 818 1.28 -38.73 2.39
C HIS A 818 2.27 -37.91 1.57
N ASN A 819 2.31 -36.58 1.72
CA ASN A 819 3.24 -35.75 0.94
C ASN A 819 4.61 -35.64 1.61
N SER A 820 5.68 -35.42 0.85
CA SER A 820 6.95 -35.01 1.46
C SER A 820 6.86 -33.57 1.97
N ILE A 821 6.48 -32.65 1.08
CA ILE A 821 6.32 -31.23 1.39
C ILE A 821 4.96 -30.75 0.87
N GLN A 822 4.18 -30.15 1.75
CA GLN A 822 2.90 -29.54 1.45
C GLN A 822 2.91 -28.08 1.89
N VAL A 823 2.56 -27.18 0.99
CA VAL A 823 2.43 -25.74 1.27
C VAL A 823 1.08 -25.27 0.74
N PHE A 824 0.34 -24.48 1.50
CA PHE A 824 -0.97 -24.01 1.07
C PHE A 824 -1.43 -22.71 1.74
N ASN A 825 -2.38 -22.01 1.12
CA ASN A 825 -2.98 -20.76 1.59
C ASN A 825 -1.97 -19.63 1.84
N GLN A 826 -0.92 -19.53 1.02
CA GLN A 826 0.05 -18.43 1.09
C GLN A 826 -0.37 -17.30 0.14
N SER A 827 -0.35 -16.06 0.63
CA SER A 827 -0.89 -14.90 -0.09
C SER A 827 0.13 -13.81 -0.42
N SER A 828 1.39 -13.95 0.02
CA SER A 828 2.46 -12.99 -0.25
C SER A 828 3.84 -13.58 0.08
N GLY A 829 4.90 -13.06 -0.54
CA GLY A 829 6.28 -13.43 -0.22
C GLY A 829 6.91 -14.40 -1.23
N LYS A 830 7.87 -15.21 -0.77
CA LYS A 830 8.68 -16.10 -1.63
C LYS A 830 8.74 -17.51 -1.08
N LEU A 831 8.76 -18.50 -1.98
CA LEU A 831 8.98 -19.90 -1.64
C LEU A 831 10.20 -20.44 -2.39
N ILE A 832 11.23 -20.82 -1.63
CA ILE A 832 12.47 -21.39 -2.15
C ILE A 832 12.62 -22.81 -1.61
N ILE A 833 12.64 -23.79 -2.50
CA ILE A 833 12.81 -25.21 -2.17
C ILE A 833 14.00 -25.75 -2.93
N GLN A 834 15.11 -26.02 -2.25
CA GLN A 834 16.34 -26.41 -2.91
C GLN A 834 17.16 -27.50 -2.23
N ASN A 835 17.94 -28.24 -3.02
CA ASN A 835 18.89 -29.23 -2.49
C ASN A 835 18.26 -30.29 -1.55
N ASN A 836 16.96 -30.53 -1.62
CA ASN A 836 16.29 -31.54 -0.80
C ASN A 836 16.34 -32.91 -1.49
N HIS A 837 16.42 -33.97 -0.71
CA HIS A 837 16.23 -35.33 -1.16
C HIS A 837 14.88 -35.87 -0.68
N LEU A 838 14.01 -36.22 -1.63
CA LEU A 838 12.67 -36.73 -1.37
C LEU A 838 12.57 -38.18 -1.84
N GLU A 839 12.39 -39.10 -0.91
CA GLU A 839 12.32 -40.53 -1.18
C GLU A 839 10.98 -41.11 -0.73
N ASN A 840 10.36 -41.92 -1.59
CA ASN A 840 9.29 -42.82 -1.16
C ASN A 840 8.14 -42.11 -0.39
N TRP A 841 7.66 -41.00 -0.95
CA TRP A 841 6.40 -40.38 -0.54
C TRP A 841 5.21 -41.26 -0.92
N ASP A 842 4.06 -40.98 -0.30
CA ASP A 842 2.86 -41.81 -0.47
C ASP A 842 3.14 -43.28 -0.11
N TYR A 843 3.91 -43.50 0.96
CA TYR A 843 4.43 -44.82 1.32
C TYR A 843 3.33 -45.85 1.61
N ASP A 844 2.19 -45.39 2.13
CA ASP A 844 1.02 -46.23 2.39
C ASP A 844 0.18 -46.50 1.13
N GLN A 845 0.49 -45.82 0.02
CA GLN A 845 -0.20 -45.88 -1.27
C GLN A 845 -1.70 -45.60 -1.12
N ALA A 846 -2.04 -44.65 -0.25
CA ALA A 846 -3.41 -44.30 0.06
C ALA A 846 -3.61 -42.78 0.03
N ASN A 847 -4.81 -42.37 -0.41
CA ASN A 847 -5.23 -40.96 -0.42
C ASN A 847 -4.38 -40.04 -1.31
N GLY A 848 -3.55 -40.60 -2.20
CA GLY A 848 -2.77 -39.89 -3.18
C GLY A 848 -1.85 -38.82 -2.59
N GLY A 849 -0.75 -39.23 -1.95
CA GLY A 849 0.38 -38.38 -1.56
C GLY A 849 1.30 -37.99 -2.73
N ARG A 850 2.04 -36.89 -2.58
CA ARG A 850 2.91 -36.27 -3.60
C ARG A 850 4.28 -35.90 -3.03
N ALA A 851 5.31 -35.75 -3.87
CA ALA A 851 6.56 -35.17 -3.36
C ALA A 851 6.31 -33.71 -2.94
N PHE A 852 5.66 -32.95 -3.82
CA PHE A 852 5.21 -31.59 -3.59
C PHE A 852 3.71 -31.44 -3.81
N ARG A 853 3.03 -30.80 -2.85
CA ARG A 853 1.65 -30.37 -2.98
C ARG A 853 1.51 -28.89 -2.63
N PHE A 854 1.06 -28.11 -3.62
CA PHE A 854 0.80 -26.69 -3.52
C PHE A 854 -0.68 -26.39 -3.79
N ASP A 855 -1.33 -25.65 -2.89
CA ASP A 855 -2.76 -25.36 -2.99
C ASP A 855 -3.04 -23.93 -2.52
N TYR A 856 -3.76 -23.12 -3.30
CA TYR A 856 -4.02 -21.71 -2.96
C TYR A 856 -2.74 -20.91 -2.62
N ILE A 857 -1.77 -20.90 -3.55
CA ILE A 857 -0.50 -20.18 -3.41
C ILE A 857 -0.41 -19.11 -4.50
N ASP A 858 -0.64 -17.86 -4.11
CA ASP A 858 -0.47 -16.69 -4.98
C ASP A 858 0.57 -15.75 -4.35
N ILE A 859 1.84 -16.00 -4.65
CA ILE A 859 2.99 -15.29 -4.08
C ILE A 859 3.92 -14.77 -5.19
N ASP A 860 4.92 -13.97 -4.81
CA ASP A 860 5.78 -13.23 -5.76
C ASP A 860 6.69 -14.15 -6.57
N GLU A 861 7.19 -15.22 -5.93
CA GLU A 861 8.15 -16.13 -6.53
C GLU A 861 8.08 -17.54 -5.92
N ILE A 862 8.08 -18.56 -6.78
CA ILE A 862 8.27 -19.96 -6.39
C ILE A 862 9.45 -20.53 -7.18
N LYS A 863 10.53 -20.89 -6.46
CA LYS A 863 11.75 -21.49 -7.01
C LYS A 863 11.99 -22.87 -6.43
N ILE A 864 12.10 -23.87 -7.31
CA ILE A 864 12.32 -25.27 -6.96
C ILE A 864 13.48 -25.79 -7.79
N TYR A 865 14.64 -26.03 -7.20
CA TYR A 865 15.84 -26.41 -7.97
C TYR A 865 16.81 -27.25 -7.14
N LEU A 866 17.66 -28.03 -7.81
CA LEU A 866 18.67 -28.90 -7.17
C LEU A 866 18.07 -29.97 -6.24
N ASN A 867 16.76 -30.24 -6.30
CA ASN A 867 16.16 -31.31 -5.52
C ASN A 867 16.33 -32.65 -6.24
N SER A 868 16.41 -33.73 -5.46
CA SER A 868 16.43 -35.10 -5.96
C SER A 868 15.16 -35.85 -5.51
N PHE A 869 14.52 -36.51 -6.46
CA PHE A 869 13.32 -37.30 -6.21
C PHE A 869 13.60 -38.77 -6.51
N GLN A 870 13.31 -39.64 -5.55
CA GLN A 870 13.44 -41.08 -5.71
C GLN A 870 12.16 -41.78 -5.24
N LYS A 871 11.34 -42.19 -6.20
CA LYS A 871 10.19 -43.03 -5.91
C LYS A 871 10.59 -44.48 -6.05
N VAL A 872 10.52 -45.24 -4.96
CA VAL A 872 10.72 -46.70 -4.98
C VAL A 872 9.49 -47.32 -5.64
N GLU A 873 9.68 -48.29 -6.55
CA GLU A 873 8.56 -49.05 -7.12
C GLU A 873 7.79 -49.74 -5.98
N LEU A 874 6.59 -49.22 -5.74
CA LEU A 874 5.66 -49.71 -4.74
C LEU A 874 4.53 -50.42 -5.49
N ASP A 875 4.31 -51.71 -5.19
CA ASP A 875 3.26 -52.53 -5.81
C ASP A 875 1.86 -51.95 -5.49
N GLY A 876 1.25 -51.19 -6.42
CA GLY A 876 -0.09 -50.60 -6.23
C GLY A 876 -0.65 -49.87 -7.46
N ASP A 877 -1.98 -49.82 -7.55
CA ASP A 877 -2.75 -49.20 -8.65
C ASP A 877 -3.06 -47.70 -8.41
N ASP A 878 -2.42 -47.02 -7.45
CA ASP A 878 -2.68 -45.59 -7.20
C ASP A 878 -2.06 -44.70 -8.29
N LEU A 879 -2.82 -44.57 -9.38
CA LEU A 879 -2.64 -43.67 -10.53
C LEU A 879 -2.52 -42.19 -10.14
N GLY A 880 -2.73 -41.82 -8.86
CA GLY A 880 -2.67 -40.46 -8.39
C GLY A 880 -1.25 -39.96 -8.09
N SER A 881 -0.33 -40.82 -7.68
CA SER A 881 0.96 -40.46 -7.05
C SER A 881 1.94 -39.69 -7.96
N THR A 882 1.72 -38.38 -8.11
CA THR A 882 2.53 -37.43 -8.90
C THR A 882 3.71 -36.83 -8.11
N TYR A 883 4.72 -36.30 -8.81
CA TYR A 883 5.83 -35.59 -8.16
C TYR A 883 5.35 -34.24 -7.63
N LEU A 884 4.71 -33.46 -8.49
CA LEU A 884 4.23 -32.12 -8.17
C LEU A 884 2.74 -32.03 -8.48
N LYS A 885 1.97 -31.49 -7.53
CA LYS A 885 0.58 -31.11 -7.72
C LYS A 885 0.38 -29.66 -7.31
N ILE A 886 -0.20 -28.86 -8.20
CA ILE A 886 -0.59 -27.46 -7.97
C ILE A 886 -2.08 -27.30 -8.25
N THR A 887 -2.79 -26.69 -7.30
CA THR A 887 -4.22 -26.40 -7.42
C THR A 887 -4.50 -24.96 -6.97
N HIS A 888 -5.49 -24.33 -7.61
CA HIS A 888 -6.01 -23.00 -7.22
C HIS A 888 -4.95 -21.90 -7.08
N SER A 889 -3.96 -21.88 -7.97
CA SER A 889 -2.85 -20.92 -7.94
C SER A 889 -2.65 -20.32 -9.33
N ASN A 890 -2.20 -19.07 -9.40
CA ASN A 890 -1.87 -18.36 -10.64
C ASN A 890 -0.39 -17.94 -10.74
N THR A 891 0.41 -18.17 -9.69
CA THR A 891 1.84 -17.84 -9.67
C THR A 891 2.66 -18.67 -10.67
N HIS A 892 3.66 -18.01 -11.25
CA HIS A 892 4.67 -18.66 -12.08
C HIS A 892 5.66 -19.47 -11.22
N ILE A 893 5.93 -20.72 -11.62
CA ILE A 893 6.79 -21.65 -10.88
C ILE A 893 7.99 -22.00 -11.73
N SER A 894 9.19 -21.69 -11.23
CA SER A 894 10.45 -22.16 -11.82
C SER A 894 10.88 -23.46 -11.15
N ALA A 895 10.82 -24.57 -11.89
CA ALA A 895 11.15 -25.92 -11.42
C ALA A 895 12.32 -26.56 -12.19
N SER A 896 13.22 -25.73 -12.72
CA SER A 896 14.40 -26.17 -13.48
C SER A 896 15.52 -26.70 -12.56
N GLY A 897 16.39 -27.54 -13.11
CA GLY A 897 17.59 -28.01 -12.41
C GLY A 897 17.34 -29.05 -11.31
N ASN A 898 16.26 -29.84 -11.38
CA ASN A 898 15.98 -30.93 -10.44
C ASN A 898 16.27 -32.32 -11.06
N TYR A 899 16.48 -33.35 -10.23
CA TYR A 899 16.55 -34.76 -10.66
C TYR A 899 15.25 -35.50 -10.40
N TRP A 900 14.53 -35.83 -11.48
CA TRP A 900 13.21 -36.46 -11.40
C TRP A 900 13.27 -37.97 -11.52
N ASN A 901 13.99 -38.66 -10.64
CA ASN A 901 14.15 -40.13 -10.67
C ASN A 901 14.62 -40.67 -12.05
N GLY A 902 15.45 -39.90 -12.75
CA GLY A 902 15.95 -40.22 -14.10
C GLY A 902 14.92 -40.10 -15.23
N THR A 903 13.74 -39.54 -14.97
CA THR A 903 12.69 -39.33 -15.97
C THR A 903 12.72 -37.91 -16.54
N ASN A 904 12.39 -37.76 -17.82
CA ASN A 904 12.32 -36.44 -18.47
C ASN A 904 11.01 -35.74 -18.08
N PRO A 905 11.05 -34.57 -17.40
CA PRO A 905 9.88 -33.82 -16.97
C PRO A 905 9.11 -33.08 -18.08
N THR A 906 9.69 -32.92 -19.28
CA THR A 906 9.11 -32.10 -20.37
C THR A 906 8.21 -32.87 -21.33
N VAL A 907 8.03 -34.19 -21.12
CA VAL A 907 7.09 -34.99 -21.92
C VAL A 907 5.67 -34.85 -21.37
N ASP A 908 4.67 -34.73 -22.24
CA ASP A 908 3.24 -34.55 -21.90
C ASP A 908 2.67 -35.59 -20.92
N THR A 909 3.35 -36.73 -20.76
CA THR A 909 2.95 -37.84 -19.87
C THR A 909 3.63 -37.82 -18.51
N PHE A 910 4.46 -36.82 -18.24
CA PHE A 910 5.17 -36.72 -16.97
C PHE A 910 4.17 -36.38 -15.83
N PRO A 911 4.28 -37.02 -14.66
CA PRO A 911 3.29 -36.85 -13.60
C PRO A 911 3.56 -35.56 -12.82
N ILE A 912 3.29 -34.42 -13.47
CA ILE A 912 3.03 -33.10 -12.89
C ILE A 912 1.57 -32.80 -13.17
N LEU A 913 0.83 -32.45 -12.13
CA LEU A 913 -0.57 -32.07 -12.24
C LEU A 913 -0.71 -30.59 -11.91
N SER A 914 -1.07 -29.78 -12.90
CA SER A 914 -1.44 -28.38 -12.73
C SER A 914 -2.92 -28.21 -13.07
N GLU A 915 -3.73 -27.92 -12.07
CA GLU A 915 -5.15 -27.58 -12.25
C GLU A 915 -5.27 -26.07 -11.96
N CYS A 916 -5.28 -25.21 -13.00
CA CYS A 916 -5.48 -23.73 -13.08
C CYS A 916 -4.39 -23.02 -13.91
N GLU A 917 -4.53 -21.71 -14.15
CA GLU A 917 -3.70 -20.84 -15.03
C GLU A 917 -2.21 -20.70 -14.62
N SER A 918 -1.74 -21.43 -13.59
CA SER A 918 -0.33 -21.52 -13.20
C SER A 918 0.55 -21.95 -14.38
N THR A 919 1.65 -21.22 -14.58
CA THR A 919 2.70 -21.60 -15.54
C THR A 919 3.86 -22.27 -14.80
N ILE A 920 4.19 -23.50 -15.18
CA ILE A 920 5.35 -24.23 -14.67
C ILE A 920 6.43 -24.20 -15.74
N GLU A 921 7.61 -23.70 -15.38
CA GLU A 921 8.78 -23.66 -16.25
C GLU A 921 9.81 -24.71 -15.84
N ILE A 922 10.15 -25.61 -16.75
CA ILE A 922 11.21 -26.59 -16.59
C ILE A 922 12.07 -26.58 -17.86
N ASN A 923 13.17 -25.84 -17.83
CA ASN A 923 14.09 -25.67 -18.94
C ASN A 923 15.32 -26.59 -18.86
N SER A 924 15.57 -27.17 -17.69
CA SER A 924 16.67 -28.10 -17.46
C SER A 924 16.34 -29.10 -16.35
N TRP A 925 16.96 -30.27 -16.40
CA TRP A 925 16.87 -31.29 -15.35
C TRP A 925 18.13 -32.14 -15.31
N TYR A 926 18.42 -32.75 -14.15
CA TYR A 926 19.51 -33.70 -14.00
C TYR A 926 19.03 -35.12 -14.33
N THR A 927 19.85 -35.88 -15.06
CA THR A 927 19.56 -37.27 -15.46
C THR A 927 20.16 -38.30 -14.51
N GLN A 928 21.09 -37.89 -13.66
CA GLN A 928 21.80 -38.75 -12.73
C GLN A 928 21.83 -38.12 -11.33
N TYR A 929 21.80 -38.99 -10.33
CA TYR A 929 21.89 -38.64 -8.93
C TYR A 929 22.63 -39.75 -8.20
N ASP A 930 23.61 -39.38 -7.39
CA ASP A 930 24.31 -40.29 -6.48
C ASP A 930 23.74 -40.11 -5.07
N PRO A 931 22.99 -41.09 -4.53
CA PRO A 931 22.40 -40.99 -3.19
C PRO A 931 23.41 -41.07 -2.05
N GLU A 932 24.64 -41.58 -2.26
CA GLU A 932 25.63 -41.66 -1.19
C GLU A 932 26.30 -40.30 -0.94
N SER A 933 26.58 -39.55 -2.02
CA SER A 933 27.16 -38.22 -1.97
C SER A 933 26.13 -37.10 -2.12
N ASN A 934 24.84 -37.42 -2.32
CA ASN A 934 23.75 -36.52 -2.70
C ASN A 934 24.14 -35.53 -3.82
N THR A 935 24.89 -36.00 -4.82
CA THR A 935 25.36 -35.18 -5.94
C THR A 935 24.52 -35.39 -7.19
N LEU A 936 24.20 -34.29 -7.87
CA LEU A 936 23.47 -34.27 -9.13
C LEU A 936 24.44 -34.20 -10.32
N SER A 937 24.18 -34.96 -11.39
CA SER A 937 25.00 -34.93 -12.60
C SER A 937 24.18 -35.19 -13.87
N GLY A 938 24.78 -34.88 -15.02
CA GLY A 938 24.14 -35.05 -16.32
C GLY A 938 22.96 -34.09 -16.55
N LEU A 939 23.20 -32.78 -16.36
CA LEU A 939 22.24 -31.72 -16.66
C LEU A 939 21.88 -31.72 -18.16
N GLU A 940 20.60 -31.88 -18.47
CA GLU A 940 20.05 -31.77 -19.83
C GLU A 940 19.26 -30.46 -19.97
N PRO A 941 19.55 -29.60 -20.98
CA PRO A 941 18.75 -28.43 -21.32
C PRO A 941 17.70 -28.71 -22.41
N ASP A 942 16.55 -28.04 -22.37
CA ASP A 942 15.42 -28.30 -23.28
C ASP A 942 15.43 -27.50 -24.61
N ILE A 943 16.49 -26.74 -24.94
CA ILE A 943 16.48 -25.88 -26.14
C ILE A 943 17.73 -26.06 -27.03
N PRO A 944 17.58 -26.37 -28.34
CA PRO A 944 18.67 -26.26 -29.31
C PRO A 944 19.05 -24.79 -29.52
N GLY A 945 20.13 -24.34 -28.89
CA GLY A 945 20.78 -23.04 -29.16
C GLY A 945 20.77 -22.03 -28.02
N VAL A 946 20.24 -22.37 -26.85
CA VAL A 946 20.37 -21.56 -25.63
C VAL A 946 21.19 -22.39 -24.63
N VAL A 947 22.37 -21.90 -24.25
CA VAL A 947 23.10 -22.44 -23.10
C VAL A 947 22.39 -21.85 -21.87
N PRO A 948 21.77 -22.65 -20.99
CA PRO A 948 21.25 -22.11 -19.74
C PRO A 948 22.42 -21.58 -18.91
N ASP A 949 22.22 -20.46 -18.20
CA ASP A 949 23.06 -20.18 -17.04
C ASP A 949 22.91 -21.37 -16.09
N VAL A 950 23.97 -22.15 -16.00
CA VAL A 950 24.08 -23.26 -15.07
C VAL A 950 24.29 -22.60 -13.71
N PRO A 951 23.38 -22.73 -12.74
CA PRO A 951 23.69 -22.36 -11.36
C PRO A 951 24.92 -23.15 -10.95
N ASP A 952 25.93 -22.47 -10.40
CA ASP A 952 27.16 -23.11 -9.96
C ASP A 952 26.85 -24.36 -9.16
N THR A 953 27.57 -25.44 -9.48
CA THR A 953 27.37 -26.74 -8.86
C THR A 953 27.61 -26.57 -7.35
N PRO A 954 26.61 -26.81 -6.47
CA PRO A 954 26.87 -26.79 -5.05
C PRO A 954 27.73 -27.99 -4.74
N THR A 955 28.97 -27.76 -4.35
CA THR A 955 29.72 -28.74 -3.59
C THR A 955 29.05 -28.87 -2.23
N PHE A 956 28.84 -30.10 -1.78
CA PHE A 956 28.59 -30.39 -0.37
C PHE A 956 29.54 -29.55 0.50
N PRO A 957 29.12 -28.98 1.65
CA PRO A 957 30.07 -28.72 2.70
C PRO A 957 30.65 -30.10 3.04
N ASP A 958 31.89 -30.35 2.63
CA ASP A 958 32.62 -31.51 3.09
C ASP A 958 32.55 -31.52 4.62
N VAL A 959 32.35 -32.72 5.19
CA VAL A 959 32.69 -33.01 6.58
C VAL A 959 34.01 -32.29 6.87
N PRO A 960 34.20 -31.63 8.03
CA PRO A 960 35.45 -30.96 8.35
C PRO A 960 36.55 -32.01 8.53
N ASP A 961 37.07 -32.52 7.42
CA ASP A 961 38.40 -33.06 7.34
C ASP A 961 39.34 -31.87 7.49
N VAL A 962 40.25 -32.04 8.45
CA VAL A 962 41.35 -31.14 8.83
C VAL A 962 41.66 -30.13 7.72
N PRO A 963 41.58 -28.81 8.00
CA PRO A 963 41.51 -27.78 6.97
C PRO A 963 42.64 -27.97 5.96
N VAL A 964 42.26 -28.31 4.72
CA VAL A 964 43.06 -27.93 3.58
C VAL A 964 42.56 -26.55 3.22
N THR A 965 43.35 -25.56 3.61
CA THR A 965 43.15 -24.14 3.36
C THR A 965 42.66 -23.94 1.92
N PRO A 966 41.57 -23.19 1.66
CA PRO A 966 41.43 -22.53 0.36
C PRO A 966 42.75 -21.79 0.11
N GLU A 967 43.25 -21.76 -1.14
CA GLU A 967 44.39 -20.89 -1.42
C GLU A 967 43.93 -19.45 -1.16
N VAL A 968 44.18 -18.98 0.06
CA VAL A 968 44.13 -17.58 0.45
C VAL A 968 44.93 -16.85 -0.62
N PRO A 969 44.39 -15.81 -1.28
CA PRO A 969 45.14 -15.07 -2.28
C PRO A 969 46.46 -14.63 -1.64
N VAL A 970 47.55 -15.21 -2.14
CA VAL A 970 48.88 -15.01 -1.55
C VAL A 970 49.39 -13.67 -2.08
N PRO A 971 49.67 -12.69 -1.21
CA PRO A 971 50.28 -11.45 -1.65
C PRO A 971 51.58 -11.73 -2.39
N ASP A 972 51.85 -10.98 -3.46
CA ASP A 972 53.12 -11.08 -4.18
C ASP A 972 54.32 -10.65 -3.29
N GLU A 973 55.54 -10.69 -3.84
CA GLU A 973 56.75 -10.26 -3.11
C GLU A 973 56.74 -8.79 -2.63
N ASN A 974 55.75 -7.99 -3.07
CA ASN A 974 55.54 -6.60 -2.68
C ASN A 974 54.25 -6.39 -1.83
N GLY A 975 53.52 -7.47 -1.50
CA GLY A 975 52.26 -7.42 -0.76
C GLY A 975 51.04 -7.08 -1.60
N ASN A 976 51.10 -7.14 -2.93
CA ASN A 976 49.96 -6.86 -3.79
C ASN A 976 49.11 -8.12 -4.01
N ILE A 977 47.79 -7.96 -4.02
CA ILE A 977 46.84 -8.99 -4.41
C ILE A 977 46.08 -8.57 -5.67
N ASP A 978 46.16 -9.39 -6.72
CA ASP A 978 45.32 -9.25 -7.91
C ASP A 978 43.98 -9.98 -7.68
N ILE A 979 42.87 -9.25 -7.80
CA ILE A 979 41.52 -9.78 -7.63
C ILE A 979 40.88 -9.97 -9.01
N GLU A 980 40.63 -11.23 -9.35
CA GLU A 980 39.83 -11.62 -10.50
C GLU A 980 38.45 -12.05 -10.01
N ILE A 981 37.43 -11.25 -10.31
CA ILE A 981 36.03 -11.55 -9.97
C ILE A 981 35.37 -12.12 -11.23
N PRO A 982 34.95 -13.39 -11.24
CA PRO A 982 34.12 -13.94 -12.31
C PRO A 982 32.84 -13.10 -12.48
N LYS A 983 32.37 -12.95 -13.71
CA LYS A 983 31.14 -12.15 -13.98
C LYS A 983 29.91 -12.67 -13.22
N SER A 984 29.81 -13.99 -13.01
CA SER A 984 28.74 -14.61 -12.22
C SER A 984 28.73 -14.18 -10.75
N ASP A 985 29.89 -13.85 -10.19
CA ASP A 985 30.02 -13.46 -8.78
C ASP A 985 29.72 -11.98 -8.56
N ILE A 986 29.83 -11.14 -9.61
CA ILE A 986 29.46 -9.72 -9.55
C ILE A 986 27.96 -9.56 -9.29
N ASP A 987 27.14 -10.36 -9.97
CA ASP A 987 25.69 -10.41 -9.78
C ASP A 987 25.37 -10.75 -8.33
N LYS A 988 25.98 -11.81 -7.81
CA LYS A 988 25.81 -12.25 -6.43
C LYS A 988 26.24 -11.21 -5.41
N ILE A 989 27.40 -10.57 -5.60
CA ILE A 989 27.95 -9.57 -4.67
C ILE A 989 27.02 -8.34 -4.57
N VAL A 990 26.40 -7.93 -5.69
CA VAL A 990 25.42 -6.84 -5.68
C VAL A 990 24.08 -7.30 -5.11
N ASP A 991 23.57 -8.46 -5.53
CA ASP A 991 22.30 -9.01 -5.06
C ASP A 991 22.33 -9.33 -3.56
N ASP A 992 23.44 -9.80 -3.00
CA ASP A 992 23.64 -10.03 -1.57
C ASP A 992 23.61 -8.69 -0.80
N ALA A 993 24.19 -7.62 -1.35
CA ALA A 993 24.12 -6.29 -0.75
C ALA A 993 22.69 -5.73 -0.77
N VAL A 994 21.99 -5.85 -1.90
CA VAL A 994 20.60 -5.38 -2.05
C VAL A 994 19.65 -6.19 -1.17
N SER A 995 19.78 -7.52 -1.15
CA SER A 995 18.92 -8.41 -0.37
C SER A 995 19.17 -8.33 1.13
N SER A 996 20.37 -7.95 1.57
CA SER A 996 20.68 -7.64 2.97
C SER A 996 20.29 -6.23 3.39
N GLY A 997 19.84 -5.37 2.46
CA GLY A 997 19.52 -3.96 2.72
C GLY A 997 20.76 -3.11 3.03
N SER A 998 21.94 -3.55 2.59
CA SER A 998 23.19 -2.81 2.75
C SER A 998 23.24 -1.63 1.79
N GLU A 999 23.65 -0.45 2.25
CA GLU A 999 23.85 0.72 1.36
C GLU A 999 25.16 0.64 0.53
N SER A 1000 25.95 -0.41 0.74
CA SER A 1000 27.26 -0.58 0.12
C SER A 1000 27.52 -2.01 -0.36
N VAL A 1001 28.30 -2.14 -1.43
CA VAL A 1001 28.74 -3.41 -2.00
C VAL A 1001 30.20 -3.67 -1.62
N THR A 1002 30.48 -4.75 -0.89
CA THR A 1002 31.88 -5.14 -0.60
C THR A 1002 32.45 -5.91 -1.79
N ILE A 1003 33.36 -5.28 -2.53
CA ILE A 1003 34.01 -5.87 -3.72
C ILE A 1003 34.95 -7.02 -3.31
N THR A 1004 35.69 -6.83 -2.21
CA THR A 1004 36.56 -7.86 -1.64
C THR A 1004 36.90 -7.55 -0.18
N ASP A 1005 37.14 -8.60 0.61
CA ASP A 1005 37.59 -8.54 2.00
C ASP A 1005 38.88 -9.33 2.18
N VAL A 1006 40.00 -8.61 2.28
CA VAL A 1006 41.35 -9.18 2.53
C VAL A 1006 41.91 -8.72 3.88
N SER A 1007 41.03 -8.27 4.78
CA SER A 1007 41.43 -7.69 6.08
C SER A 1007 42.13 -8.69 7.01
N ASP A 1008 41.84 -9.98 6.87
CA ASP A 1008 42.43 -11.07 7.67
C ASP A 1008 43.72 -11.66 7.08
N ILE A 1009 44.22 -11.14 5.95
CA ILE A 1009 45.44 -11.64 5.29
C ILE A 1009 46.66 -10.82 5.73
N GLU A 1010 47.65 -11.47 6.38
CA GLU A 1010 48.92 -10.83 6.76
C GLU A 1010 49.72 -10.40 5.52
N ASP A 1011 50.47 -9.29 5.63
CA ASP A 1011 51.36 -8.74 4.60
C ASP A 1011 50.70 -8.19 3.31
N VAL A 1012 49.37 -7.94 3.31
CA VAL A 1012 48.70 -7.23 2.21
C VAL A 1012 48.99 -5.72 2.27
N SER A 1013 49.58 -5.20 1.20
CA SER A 1013 49.92 -3.79 1.03
C SER A 1013 49.04 -3.07 0.00
N SER A 1014 48.47 -3.78 -0.98
CA SER A 1014 47.51 -3.22 -1.93
C SER A 1014 46.65 -4.29 -2.61
N VAL A 1015 45.54 -3.86 -3.19
CA VAL A 1015 44.59 -4.69 -3.94
C VAL A 1015 44.41 -4.11 -5.34
N THR A 1016 44.56 -4.94 -6.36
CA THR A 1016 44.39 -4.57 -7.77
C THR A 1016 43.13 -5.23 -8.34
N ILE A 1017 42.25 -4.43 -8.94
CA ILE A 1017 40.95 -4.88 -9.46
C ILE A 1017 40.83 -4.47 -10.93
N GLY A 1018 40.37 -5.39 -11.79
CA GLY A 1018 40.16 -5.12 -13.22
C GLY A 1018 39.11 -4.03 -13.48
N LYS A 1019 39.38 -3.16 -14.47
CA LYS A 1019 38.46 -2.08 -14.87
C LYS A 1019 37.10 -2.61 -15.33
N GLU A 1020 37.10 -3.75 -16.02
CA GLU A 1020 35.87 -4.40 -16.51
C GLU A 1020 34.95 -4.80 -15.35
N ASN A 1021 35.51 -5.43 -14.31
CA ASN A 1021 34.74 -5.83 -13.11
C ASN A 1021 34.19 -4.62 -12.36
N LEU A 1022 34.98 -3.55 -12.23
CA LEU A 1022 34.52 -2.31 -11.58
C LEU A 1022 33.43 -1.60 -12.41
N GLN A 1023 33.49 -1.69 -13.74
CA GLN A 1023 32.46 -1.14 -14.61
C GLN A 1023 31.15 -1.93 -14.50
N GLU A 1024 31.21 -3.27 -14.46
CA GLU A 1024 30.02 -4.11 -14.29
C GLU A 1024 29.37 -3.91 -12.93
N ILE A 1025 30.17 -3.78 -11.86
CA ILE A 1025 29.67 -3.42 -10.53
C ILE A 1025 29.02 -2.03 -10.57
N LEU A 1026 29.67 -1.03 -11.19
CA LEU A 1026 29.12 0.32 -11.31
C LEU A 1026 27.78 0.32 -12.05
N ASP A 1027 27.68 -0.39 -13.18
CA ASP A 1027 26.47 -0.43 -13.99
C ASP A 1027 25.29 -1.03 -13.20
N LYS A 1028 25.55 -2.01 -12.32
CA LYS A 1028 24.53 -2.62 -11.45
C LYS A 1028 24.13 -1.73 -10.28
N ILE A 1029 25.08 -1.12 -9.57
CA ILE A 1029 24.77 -0.23 -8.44
C ILE A 1029 24.16 1.11 -8.89
N VAL A 1030 24.27 1.49 -10.17
CA VAL A 1030 23.56 2.64 -10.74
C VAL A 1030 22.10 2.30 -11.04
N ALA A 1031 21.79 1.02 -11.31
CA ALA A 1031 20.43 0.56 -11.55
C ALA A 1031 19.62 0.37 -10.26
N ASP A 1032 20.29 0.35 -9.09
CA ASP A 1032 19.67 0.18 -7.78
C ASP A 1032 19.87 1.43 -6.90
N ASP A 1033 18.76 2.06 -6.50
CA ASP A 1033 18.78 3.29 -5.69
C ASP A 1033 19.20 3.03 -4.23
N SER A 1034 19.18 1.78 -3.76
CA SER A 1034 19.56 1.40 -2.39
C SER A 1034 21.08 1.35 -2.17
N ILE A 1035 21.87 1.16 -3.23
CA ILE A 1035 23.34 1.11 -3.14
C ILE A 1035 23.95 2.47 -3.52
N SER A 1036 24.85 2.96 -2.66
CA SER A 1036 25.54 4.24 -2.84
C SER A 1036 27.07 4.11 -2.95
N GLU A 1037 27.66 3.05 -2.40
CA GLU A 1037 29.12 2.90 -2.27
C GLU A 1037 29.63 1.50 -2.62
N ALA A 1038 30.87 1.43 -3.13
CA ALA A 1038 31.62 0.19 -3.29
C ALA A 1038 32.82 0.16 -2.31
N VAL A 1039 33.02 -0.96 -1.62
CA VAL A 1039 33.94 -1.08 -0.48
C VAL A 1039 35.01 -2.13 -0.75
N VAL A 1040 36.26 -1.79 -0.43
CA VAL A 1040 37.40 -2.72 -0.40
C VAL A 1040 37.98 -2.73 1.01
N LYS A 1041 38.05 -3.89 1.66
CA LYS A 1041 38.59 -3.99 3.02
C LYS A 1041 40.02 -4.54 3.01
N LEU A 1042 40.97 -3.76 3.54
CA LEU A 1042 42.38 -4.12 3.70
C LEU A 1042 42.75 -4.22 5.20
N PRO A 1043 43.87 -4.86 5.57
CA PRO A 1043 44.28 -5.00 6.97
C PRO A 1043 44.45 -3.66 7.71
N GLU A 1044 44.93 -2.63 7.01
CA GLU A 1044 45.15 -1.28 7.57
C GLU A 1044 43.86 -0.42 7.60
N GLY A 1045 42.79 -0.85 6.92
CA GLY A 1045 41.52 -0.14 6.89
C GLY A 1045 40.71 -0.37 5.60
N SER A 1046 39.43 -0.03 5.67
CA SER A 1046 38.50 -0.14 4.54
C SER A 1046 38.44 1.15 3.72
N VAL A 1047 38.33 1.02 2.40
CA VAL A 1047 38.13 2.14 1.47
C VAL A 1047 36.73 2.03 0.87
N SER A 1048 35.87 3.01 1.18
CA SER A 1048 34.57 3.18 0.52
C SER A 1048 34.68 4.19 -0.63
N ILE A 1049 34.12 3.84 -1.78
CA ILE A 1049 34.12 4.65 -3.00
C ILE A 1049 32.67 4.84 -3.46
N GLY A 1050 32.15 6.06 -3.34
CA GLY A 1050 30.80 6.38 -3.81
C GLY A 1050 30.65 6.19 -5.33
N LYS A 1051 29.46 5.82 -5.80
CA LYS A 1051 29.21 5.48 -7.22
C LYS A 1051 29.58 6.60 -8.21
N ASP A 1052 29.36 7.87 -7.86
CA ASP A 1052 29.77 9.02 -8.69
C ASP A 1052 31.29 9.16 -8.81
N VAL A 1053 32.00 8.86 -7.70
CA VAL A 1053 33.46 8.91 -7.64
C VAL A 1053 34.05 7.73 -8.42
N LEU A 1054 33.48 6.53 -8.26
CA LEU A 1054 33.87 5.34 -9.01
C LEU A 1054 33.68 5.57 -10.53
N SER A 1055 32.54 6.11 -10.93
CA SER A 1055 32.25 6.52 -12.32
C SER A 1055 33.31 7.49 -12.85
N SER A 1056 33.60 8.56 -12.10
CA SER A 1056 34.62 9.54 -12.47
C SER A 1056 36.03 8.93 -12.60
N ILE A 1057 36.37 7.96 -11.76
CA ILE A 1057 37.66 7.24 -11.83
C ILE A 1057 37.71 6.37 -13.09
N LEU A 1058 36.66 5.62 -13.39
CA LEU A 1058 36.58 4.71 -14.54
C LEU A 1058 36.54 5.46 -15.89
N GLU A 1059 35.89 6.62 -15.94
CA GLU A 1059 35.87 7.49 -17.12
C GLU A 1059 37.24 8.10 -17.44
N THR A 1060 38.06 8.36 -16.42
CA THR A 1060 39.33 9.10 -16.56
C THR A 1060 40.58 8.22 -16.54
N THR A 1061 40.47 6.93 -16.26
CA THR A 1061 41.60 5.99 -16.28
C THR A 1061 41.79 5.35 -17.66
N GLU A 1062 43.00 5.41 -18.20
CA GLU A 1062 43.39 4.73 -19.46
C GLU A 1062 43.90 3.29 -19.22
N GLU A 1063 44.14 2.92 -17.96
CA GLU A 1063 44.71 1.64 -17.56
C GLU A 1063 43.61 0.57 -17.37
N SER A 1064 43.99 -0.72 -17.53
CA SER A 1064 43.04 -1.85 -17.52
C SER A 1064 42.64 -2.34 -16.12
N SER A 1065 43.21 -1.76 -15.06
CA SER A 1065 42.98 -2.13 -13.67
C SER A 1065 43.21 -0.93 -12.76
N ILE A 1066 42.64 -0.95 -11.55
CA ILE A 1066 42.87 0.08 -10.52
C ILE A 1066 43.48 -0.60 -9.31
N THR A 1067 44.56 -0.02 -8.77
CA THR A 1067 45.21 -0.51 -7.55
C THR A 1067 44.89 0.40 -6.37
N ILE A 1068 44.36 -0.16 -5.30
CA ILE A 1068 43.97 0.53 -4.07
C ILE A 1068 44.94 0.15 -2.96
N LYS A 1069 45.53 1.15 -2.31
CA LYS A 1069 46.47 1.00 -1.21
C LYS A 1069 46.09 1.91 -0.04
N VAL A 1070 46.14 1.36 1.17
CA VAL A 1070 46.00 2.08 2.44
C VAL A 1070 47.30 1.90 3.23
N SER A 1071 47.84 2.98 3.78
CA SER A 1071 49.07 2.92 4.59
C SER A 1071 48.97 3.86 5.78
N ASP A 1072 49.47 3.45 6.95
CA ASP A 1072 49.61 4.35 8.10
C ASP A 1072 50.60 5.47 7.76
N ALA A 1073 50.09 6.69 7.70
CA ALA A 1073 50.84 7.90 7.34
C ALA A 1073 51.18 8.76 8.56
N LYS A 1074 50.95 8.25 9.78
CA LYS A 1074 51.22 8.99 11.02
C LYS A 1074 52.66 9.47 11.10
N ASP A 1075 53.62 8.71 10.58
CA ASP A 1075 55.03 9.08 10.57
C ASP A 1075 55.42 10.09 9.50
N GLU A 1076 54.59 10.29 8.47
CA GLU A 1076 54.83 11.25 7.37
C GLU A 1076 54.41 12.69 7.73
N LEU A 1077 53.66 12.86 8.81
CA LEU A 1077 53.20 14.15 9.30
C LEU A 1077 54.31 14.96 9.97
N ASN A 1078 54.31 16.28 9.75
CA ASN A 1078 55.19 17.18 10.50
C ASN A 1078 54.71 17.38 11.95
N GLU A 1079 55.59 17.87 12.83
CA GLU A 1079 55.30 18.05 14.26
C GLU A 1079 54.05 18.89 14.56
N LYS A 1080 53.73 19.90 13.73
CA LYS A 1080 52.51 20.69 13.89
C LYS A 1080 51.25 19.94 13.50
N GLN A 1081 51.34 19.09 12.48
CA GLN A 1081 50.22 18.23 12.08
C GLN A 1081 49.96 17.19 13.16
N LYS A 1082 51.00 16.52 13.67
CA LYS A 1082 50.92 15.56 14.79
C LYS A 1082 50.25 16.15 16.03
N GLU A 1083 50.56 17.41 16.38
CA GLU A 1083 49.93 18.11 17.50
C GLU A 1083 48.43 18.42 17.26
N ALA A 1084 48.01 18.64 16.01
CA ALA A 1084 46.62 18.96 15.67
C ALA A 1084 45.69 17.73 15.54
N ILE A 1085 46.22 16.60 15.06
CA ILE A 1085 45.49 15.33 14.95
C ILE A 1085 45.49 14.51 16.25
N GLY A 1086 46.50 14.65 17.11
CA GLY A 1086 46.58 13.91 18.37
C GLY A 1086 46.75 12.40 18.16
N ASP A 1087 46.00 11.59 18.91
CA ASP A 1087 46.03 10.12 18.82
C ASP A 1087 45.17 9.54 17.69
N ARG A 1088 44.53 10.40 16.88
CA ARG A 1088 43.69 9.94 15.75
C ARG A 1088 44.55 9.21 14.70
N PRO A 1089 44.06 8.10 14.14
CA PRO A 1089 44.75 7.41 13.06
C PRO A 1089 44.81 8.30 11.82
N VAL A 1090 45.90 8.21 11.07
CA VAL A 1090 46.05 8.93 9.79
C VAL A 1090 46.54 7.95 8.75
N TYR A 1091 45.78 7.86 7.67
CA TYR A 1091 46.06 6.97 6.57
C TYR A 1091 46.37 7.77 5.30
N ASP A 1092 47.33 7.29 4.52
CA ASP A 1092 47.49 7.67 3.12
C ASP A 1092 46.75 6.64 2.25
N ILE A 1093 45.89 7.14 1.38
CA ILE A 1093 45.10 6.32 0.45
C ILE A 1093 45.61 6.62 -0.95
N THR A 1094 46.27 5.64 -1.56
CA THR A 1094 46.75 5.76 -2.94
C THR A 1094 45.88 4.90 -3.85
N MET A 1095 45.30 5.54 -4.87
CA MET A 1095 44.69 4.85 -6.01
C MET A 1095 45.59 5.07 -7.22
N LEU A 1096 46.32 4.02 -7.63
CA LEU A 1096 47.11 4.06 -8.85
C LEU A 1096 46.19 3.70 -10.02
N LYS A 1097 46.05 4.67 -10.93
CA LYS A 1097 45.44 4.47 -12.24
C LYS A 1097 46.43 3.73 -13.09
#